data_AF-A0A182SVE2-F1
#
_entry.id   AF-A0A182SVE2-F1
#
_cell.length_a   1.000
_cell.length_b   1.000
_cell.length_c   1.000
_cell.angle_alpha   90.00
_cell.angle_beta   90.00
_cell.angle_gamma   90.00
#
_symmetry.space_group_name_H-M   'P 1'
#
loop_
_entity.id
_entity.type
_entity.pdbx_description
1 polymer ?
#
loop_
_entity_poly.entity_id
_entity_poly.type
_entity_poly.pdbx_seq_one_letter_code
_entity_poly.pdbx_strand_id
1 'polypeptide(L)'
;MGLQLSAPLTSNKVIYTLPMLSIKEDKGTGIVTSVPSDSPDDYAALVDLQKKQPFREKYGITDEMVLPYQPIPIIDVPGLGNLCAVYAYDKFKIQSQNDREKLTEAKELVYLKGFYDGVMLVGEHKGKKVQDVKKDLKQYLVERNEADVYYEPEKTIMSRSGDVCVVALCNQWYLNYGEEVWQKQTTDHLHTMELFHEEVSRNFEHCLDWLHEYACSRTYGLGTKLPWDQQWLIESLSDSTIYMAFYSVAHLLQAGSFRGEKPSPLGIKPEDMTPEVWDYIFFGDAKPPAKSRVKRDALDQLKREFNFWYPVDLRVSGKDLIQNHLTFFLYNHVAIWPKEPTKWPKGVRCNGHLLLNSAKMSKSDGNFLTLYESIAKFSADGTRLCLADAGDSIEDANFVVSNADAGILRLYTFIEWVKETLASKPLLRKGPEDASINDQVFSSEMNLLTKQTDEYYRKMLFKEALRTGFFEFQTARDKYRELCGSNGMHANLVMEFIRRQALLIAPICPHVAEHIWCDLLGNKSSILHAAWPAVGAIDEQKIKCSAYLMEAAHSFRLALKNVTQPKAGGKGAPKALAAKPSDGTIWVAKTFPPWQSCVLDTMRELYERDGNATLPDNKIIATELGKKELLKKYMKRVMPFAQMVRERVEAVGGPGKQAMDVTLDFDEREVLGLNADYLRNTLELDTLTFRYTDEPDTPEKMREEVRPGVPFIVFTVKPFVTVTLENPVERSGLFTVTMNLSDGDTSKTLKEKLAKQIGFKADLSALEVMRYEDPVMGPRSLPTFQDYRSGKVTIEEGEFRVEMEKKQVLLSNGTFKNMNIGTNFIYVIN
;
A
#
# COMPACT_ATOMS: atom_id res chain seq x y z
N MET A 1 -9.79 58.44 20.45
CA MET A 1 -9.81 57.85 21.81
C MET A 1 -10.49 58.82 22.76
N GLY A 2 -11.28 58.34 23.72
CA GLY A 2 -12.00 59.19 24.68
C GLY A 2 -13.30 59.82 24.16
N LEU A 3 -13.75 59.46 22.96
CA LEU A 3 -15.04 59.91 22.40
C LEU A 3 -16.20 59.26 23.14
N GLN A 4 -17.21 60.06 23.51
CA GLN A 4 -18.48 59.59 24.06
C GLN A 4 -19.35 58.98 22.97
N LEU A 5 -19.93 57.81 23.26
CA LEU A 5 -20.82 57.08 22.38
C LEU A 5 -22.10 56.71 23.13
N SER A 6 -23.21 56.65 22.39
CA SER A 6 -24.42 55.96 22.83
C SER A 6 -24.45 54.59 22.14
N ALA A 7 -24.62 53.52 22.91
CA ALA A 7 -24.63 52.16 22.38
C ALA A 7 -26.01 51.51 22.58
N PRO A 8 -26.49 50.71 21.61
CA PRO A 8 -27.71 49.94 21.73
C PRO A 8 -27.68 48.97 22.94
N LEU A 9 -28.83 48.74 23.54
CA LEU A 9 -29.12 47.70 24.55
C LEU A 9 -28.33 47.73 25.88
N THR A 10 -27.24 48.49 25.99
CA THR A 10 -26.49 48.63 27.25
C THR A 10 -27.25 49.51 28.27
N SER A 11 -27.08 49.22 29.55
CA SER A 11 -27.63 50.06 30.63
C SER A 11 -26.86 51.39 30.79
N ASN A 12 -25.64 51.46 30.24
CA ASN A 12 -24.82 52.67 30.29
C ASN A 12 -25.25 53.65 29.19
N LYS A 13 -25.84 54.79 29.58
CA LYS A 13 -26.31 55.81 28.62
C LYS A 13 -25.18 56.39 27.75
N VAL A 14 -23.98 56.47 28.32
CA VAL A 14 -22.76 56.95 27.66
C VAL A 14 -21.68 55.90 27.88
N ILE A 15 -20.93 55.57 26.83
CA ILE A 15 -19.70 54.78 26.87
C ILE A 15 -18.58 55.53 26.13
N TYR A 16 -17.35 55.03 26.19
CA TYR A 16 -16.18 55.71 25.59
C TYR A 16 -15.39 54.82 24.64
N THR A 17 -14.70 55.44 23.67
CA THR A 17 -13.69 54.75 22.84
C THR A 17 -12.39 54.54 23.62
N LEU A 18 -12.02 53.28 23.87
CA LEU A 18 -10.86 52.89 24.70
C LEU A 18 -9.82 52.09 23.90
N PRO A 19 -8.51 52.23 24.20
CA PRO A 19 -7.46 51.60 23.43
C PRO A 19 -7.34 50.11 23.76
N MET A 20 -7.25 49.28 22.73
CA MET A 20 -6.98 47.85 22.83
C MET A 20 -5.88 47.49 21.84
N LEU A 21 -4.80 46.88 22.32
CA LEU A 21 -3.58 46.66 21.53
C LEU A 21 -3.61 45.37 20.68
N SER A 22 -4.60 44.52 20.88
CA SER A 22 -4.70 43.18 20.30
C SER A 22 -5.76 43.05 19.19
N ILE A 23 -6.34 44.16 18.73
CA ILE A 23 -7.31 44.15 17.62
C ILE A 23 -6.57 43.77 16.33
N LYS A 24 -7.11 42.79 15.59
CA LYS A 24 -6.59 42.40 14.28
C LYS A 24 -7.17 43.32 13.20
N GLU A 25 -6.32 43.78 12.28
CA GLU A 25 -6.71 44.66 11.18
C GLU A 25 -7.33 43.91 9.99
N ASP A 26 -7.16 42.59 9.94
CA ASP A 26 -7.60 41.73 8.82
C ASP A 26 -9.02 41.19 8.98
N LYS A 27 -9.70 41.48 10.10
CA LYS A 27 -11.05 40.97 10.41
C LYS A 27 -11.98 42.02 10.98
N GLY A 28 -13.19 42.10 10.43
CA GLY A 28 -14.23 43.01 10.89
C GLY A 28 -13.94 44.46 10.49
N THR A 29 -14.41 45.40 11.31
CA THR A 29 -14.35 46.84 11.00
C THR A 29 -13.16 47.57 11.65
N GLY A 30 -12.26 46.83 12.32
CA GLY A 30 -11.23 47.41 13.18
C GLY A 30 -11.75 48.05 14.47
N ILE A 31 -13.07 47.98 14.73
CA ILE A 31 -13.73 48.47 15.94
C ILE A 31 -14.41 47.29 16.63
N VAL A 32 -14.09 47.07 17.90
CA VAL A 32 -14.63 45.98 18.71
C VAL A 32 -15.50 46.53 19.83
N THR A 33 -16.62 45.87 20.10
CA THR A 33 -17.49 46.17 21.24
C THR A 33 -16.92 45.56 22.52
N SER A 34 -16.77 46.35 23.58
CA SER A 34 -16.27 45.86 24.87
C SER A 34 -17.41 45.29 25.73
N VAL A 35 -17.45 43.96 25.88
CA VAL A 35 -18.39 43.21 26.72
C VAL A 35 -17.60 42.43 27.79
N PRO A 36 -17.05 43.14 28.80
CA PRO A 36 -16.08 42.57 29.76
C PRO A 36 -16.67 41.53 30.73
N SER A 37 -17.98 41.29 30.71
CA SER A 37 -18.63 40.20 31.45
C SER A 37 -18.44 38.84 30.79
N ASP A 38 -18.37 38.79 29.45
CA ASP A 38 -18.47 37.57 28.65
C ASP A 38 -17.36 37.44 27.58
N SER A 39 -16.52 38.46 27.40
CA SER A 39 -15.32 38.42 26.57
C SER A 39 -14.04 38.57 27.42
N PRO A 40 -13.18 37.52 27.51
CA PRO A 40 -11.92 37.60 28.27
C PRO A 40 -10.96 38.68 27.76
N ASP A 41 -10.92 38.89 26.44
CA ASP A 41 -10.11 39.93 25.79
C ASP A 41 -10.51 41.33 26.29
N ASP A 42 -11.82 41.58 26.38
CA ASP A 42 -12.37 42.87 26.77
C ASP A 42 -12.15 43.14 28.26
N TYR A 43 -12.33 42.12 29.10
CA TYR A 43 -12.07 42.23 30.53
C TYR A 43 -10.58 42.50 30.80
N ALA A 44 -9.67 41.80 30.11
CA ALA A 44 -8.24 42.02 30.25
C ALA A 44 -7.83 43.45 29.85
N ALA A 45 -8.36 43.95 28.73
CA ALA A 45 -8.10 45.32 28.27
C ALA A 45 -8.65 46.37 29.24
N LEU A 46 -9.85 46.16 29.80
CA LEU A 46 -10.43 47.05 30.80
C LEU A 46 -9.60 47.08 32.09
N VAL A 47 -9.21 45.90 32.60
CA VAL A 47 -8.39 45.78 33.82
C VAL A 47 -7.01 46.43 33.63
N ASP A 48 -6.41 46.29 32.46
CA ASP A 48 -5.15 46.97 32.13
C ASP A 48 -5.29 48.50 32.23
N LEU A 49 -6.36 49.07 31.67
CA LEU A 49 -6.63 50.50 31.76
C LEU A 49 -6.91 50.96 33.19
N GLN A 50 -7.64 50.16 33.98
CA GLN A 50 -7.92 50.45 35.39
C GLN A 50 -6.64 50.44 36.24
N LYS A 51 -5.75 49.45 36.04
CA LYS A 51 -4.54 49.27 36.83
C LYS A 51 -3.40 50.21 36.43
N LYS A 52 -3.22 50.50 35.14
CA LYS A 52 -2.04 51.20 34.62
C LYS A 52 -2.38 52.65 34.29
N GLN A 53 -2.21 53.56 35.25
CA GLN A 53 -2.36 55.00 35.01
C GLN A 53 -1.51 55.53 33.84
N PRO A 54 -0.22 55.14 33.67
CA PRO A 54 0.58 55.58 32.52
C PRO A 54 -0.01 55.15 31.17
N PHE A 55 -0.77 54.04 31.14
CA PHE A 55 -1.43 53.57 29.92
C PHE A 55 -2.61 54.49 29.57
N ARG A 56 -3.37 54.98 30.56
CA ARG A 56 -4.43 55.97 30.35
C ARG A 56 -3.86 57.31 29.88
N GLU A 57 -2.81 57.80 30.54
CA GLU A 57 -2.14 59.07 30.18
C GLU A 57 -1.58 59.05 28.75
N LYS A 58 -0.97 57.93 28.33
CA LYS A 58 -0.42 57.76 26.98
C LYS A 58 -1.45 58.00 25.86
N TYR A 59 -2.71 57.63 26.08
CA TYR A 59 -3.79 57.76 25.10
C TYR A 59 -4.78 58.90 25.43
N GLY A 60 -4.47 59.74 26.42
CA GLY A 60 -5.32 60.86 26.83
C GLY A 60 -6.67 60.44 27.42
N ILE A 61 -6.74 59.28 28.07
CA ILE A 61 -7.97 58.75 28.68
C ILE A 61 -8.08 59.24 30.14
N THR A 62 -9.20 59.85 30.52
CA THR A 62 -9.44 60.30 31.91
C THR A 62 -10.04 59.19 32.76
N ASP A 63 -9.91 59.32 34.08
CA ASP A 63 -10.41 58.36 35.07
C ASP A 63 -11.92 58.09 34.95
N GLU A 64 -12.69 59.13 34.65
CA GLU A 64 -14.14 59.08 34.43
C GLU A 64 -14.55 58.16 33.27
N MET A 65 -13.65 57.96 32.29
CA MET A 65 -13.92 57.14 31.10
C MET A 65 -13.75 55.63 31.36
N VAL A 66 -13.12 55.24 32.48
CA VAL A 66 -12.70 53.84 32.72
C VAL A 66 -13.10 53.36 34.12
N LEU A 67 -12.78 54.10 35.18
CA LEU A 67 -12.93 53.63 36.56
C LEU A 67 -14.40 53.36 36.98
N PRO A 68 -15.40 54.15 36.54
CA PRO A 68 -16.80 53.90 36.86
C PRO A 68 -17.39 52.65 36.18
N TYR A 69 -16.74 52.12 35.14
CA TYR A 69 -17.27 51.03 34.33
C TYR A 69 -16.82 49.67 34.89
N GLN A 70 -17.79 48.91 35.38
CA GLN A 70 -17.62 47.53 35.84
C GLN A 70 -18.34 46.55 34.90
N PRO A 71 -17.92 45.27 34.83
CA PRO A 71 -18.62 44.25 34.06
C PRO A 71 -20.10 44.14 34.43
N ILE A 72 -20.98 44.11 33.43
CA ILE A 72 -22.44 44.03 33.61
C ILE A 72 -22.88 42.59 33.36
N PRO A 73 -23.48 41.89 34.35
CA PRO A 73 -23.92 40.51 34.15
C PRO A 73 -25.11 40.44 33.18
N ILE A 74 -24.90 39.85 32.01
CA ILE A 74 -25.93 39.73 30.94
C ILE A 74 -26.31 38.27 30.65
N ILE A 75 -25.36 37.34 30.80
CA ILE A 75 -25.54 35.91 30.54
C ILE A 75 -25.05 35.15 31.77
N ASP A 76 -25.85 34.19 32.25
CA ASP A 76 -25.41 33.19 33.23
C ASP A 76 -25.04 31.91 32.49
N VAL A 77 -23.79 31.47 32.64
CA VAL A 77 -23.31 30.23 32.05
C VAL A 77 -23.14 29.20 33.16
N PRO A 78 -23.93 28.11 33.18
CA PRO A 78 -23.83 27.06 34.18
C PRO A 78 -22.39 26.56 34.36
N GLY A 79 -21.86 26.69 35.58
CA GLY A 79 -20.50 26.29 35.94
C GLY A 79 -19.41 27.35 35.72
N LEU A 80 -19.70 28.48 35.05
CA LEU A 80 -18.81 29.66 34.96
C LEU A 80 -19.38 30.90 35.66
N GLY A 81 -20.71 30.95 35.86
CA GLY A 81 -21.42 32.04 36.54
C GLY A 81 -21.86 33.16 35.59
N ASN A 82 -22.29 34.28 36.20
CA ASN A 82 -22.85 35.45 35.51
C ASN A 82 -21.81 36.48 35.03
N LEU A 83 -20.53 36.25 35.32
CA LEU A 83 -19.38 37.02 34.88
C LEU A 83 -18.30 36.05 34.39
N CYS A 84 -18.65 35.28 33.35
CA CYS A 84 -17.87 34.14 32.90
C CYS A 84 -16.46 34.54 32.39
N ALA A 85 -16.30 35.74 31.81
CA ALA A 85 -15.00 36.26 31.41
C ALA A 85 -14.10 36.58 32.62
N VAL A 86 -14.67 37.12 33.70
CA VAL A 86 -13.96 37.40 34.95
C VAL A 86 -13.49 36.10 35.58
N TYR A 87 -14.39 35.11 35.67
CA TYR A 87 -14.06 33.77 36.14
C TYR A 87 -12.92 33.13 35.32
N ALA A 88 -12.99 33.21 33.98
CA ALA A 88 -11.95 32.67 33.11
C ALA A 88 -10.61 33.41 33.30
N TYR A 89 -10.65 34.73 33.40
CA TYR A 89 -9.47 35.56 33.65
C TYR A 89 -8.72 35.15 34.93
N ASP A 90 -9.45 34.93 36.02
CA ASP A 90 -8.88 34.50 37.29
C ASP A 90 -8.40 33.05 37.24
N LYS A 91 -9.19 32.15 36.62
CA LYS A 91 -8.86 30.73 36.46
C LYS A 91 -7.55 30.52 35.69
N PHE A 92 -7.38 31.23 34.57
CA PHE A 92 -6.18 31.15 33.74
C PHE A 92 -5.04 32.06 34.22
N LYS A 93 -5.25 32.80 35.33
CA LYS A 93 -4.26 33.74 35.91
C LYS A 93 -3.72 34.70 34.86
N ILE A 94 -4.63 35.35 34.14
CA ILE A 94 -4.32 36.36 33.13
C ILE A 94 -3.92 37.65 33.86
N GLN A 95 -2.93 38.37 33.34
CA GLN A 95 -2.43 39.60 33.96
C GLN A 95 -2.48 40.81 33.02
N SER A 96 -2.56 40.57 31.71
CA SER A 96 -2.45 41.59 30.68
C SER A 96 -3.21 41.18 29.42
N GLN A 97 -3.70 42.14 28.65
CA GLN A 97 -4.28 41.91 27.32
C GLN A 97 -3.27 41.32 26.30
N ASN A 98 -1.99 41.27 26.66
CA ASN A 98 -0.92 40.70 25.84
C ASN A 98 -0.73 39.18 26.05
N ASP A 99 -1.41 38.56 27.01
CA ASP A 99 -1.30 37.12 27.31
C ASP A 99 -2.08 36.27 26.28
N ARG A 100 -1.68 36.35 25.00
CA ARG A 100 -2.44 35.84 23.84
C ARG A 100 -2.84 34.37 23.93
N GLU A 101 -1.94 33.50 24.37
CA GLU A 101 -2.21 32.06 24.49
C GLU A 101 -3.30 31.79 25.52
N LYS A 102 -3.16 32.35 26.72
CA LYS A 102 -4.14 32.21 27.82
C LYS A 102 -5.49 32.84 27.48
N LEU A 103 -5.48 33.98 26.78
CA LEU A 103 -6.71 34.64 26.33
C LEU A 103 -7.43 33.82 25.27
N THR A 104 -6.69 33.13 24.38
CA THR A 104 -7.28 32.23 23.38
C THR A 104 -7.97 31.04 24.06
N GLU A 105 -7.30 30.37 25.01
CA GLU A 105 -7.90 29.28 25.79
C GLU A 105 -9.13 29.73 26.59
N ALA A 106 -9.04 30.91 27.23
CA ALA A 106 -10.16 31.49 27.96
C ALA A 106 -11.35 31.80 27.04
N LYS A 107 -11.10 32.32 25.84
CA LYS A 107 -12.11 32.66 24.85
C LYS A 107 -12.81 31.41 24.32
N GLU A 108 -12.09 30.34 24.02
CA GLU A 108 -12.68 29.07 23.58
C GLU A 108 -13.62 28.49 24.64
N LEU A 109 -13.19 28.48 25.91
CA LEU A 109 -14.00 27.98 27.03
C LEU A 109 -15.30 28.79 27.18
N VAL A 110 -15.20 30.12 27.17
CA VAL A 110 -16.33 31.01 27.42
C VAL A 110 -17.28 31.05 26.23
N TYR A 111 -16.76 31.15 25.00
CA TYR A 111 -17.59 31.29 23.81
C TYR A 111 -18.42 30.04 23.51
N LEU A 112 -17.80 28.85 23.59
CA LEU A 112 -18.50 27.60 23.30
C LEU A 112 -19.60 27.32 24.33
N LYS A 113 -19.29 27.44 25.62
CA LYS A 113 -20.27 27.23 26.69
C LYS A 113 -21.34 28.32 26.73
N GLY A 114 -20.94 29.58 26.50
CA GLY A 114 -21.87 30.70 26.45
C GLY A 114 -22.91 30.57 25.34
N PHE A 115 -22.54 29.99 24.20
CA PHE A 115 -23.48 29.78 23.09
C PHE A 115 -24.53 28.70 23.39
N TYR A 116 -24.12 27.52 23.85
CA TYR A 116 -25.03 26.36 24.03
C TYR A 116 -25.75 26.32 25.40
N ASP A 117 -25.06 26.74 26.45
CA ASP A 117 -25.53 26.62 27.84
C ASP A 117 -25.90 27.97 28.46
N GLY A 118 -25.48 29.07 27.86
CA GLY A 118 -25.74 30.42 28.37
C GLY A 118 -27.22 30.77 28.42
N VAL A 119 -27.64 31.34 29.55
CA VAL A 119 -29.02 31.79 29.80
C VAL A 119 -29.03 33.31 29.98
N MET A 120 -29.91 33.99 29.25
CA MET A 120 -30.05 35.45 29.33
C MET A 120 -30.57 35.91 30.70
N LEU A 121 -29.96 36.93 31.29
CA LEU A 121 -30.35 37.52 32.58
C LEU A 121 -31.17 38.82 32.45
N VAL A 122 -31.09 39.47 31.30
CA VAL A 122 -31.58 40.84 31.06
C VAL A 122 -32.56 40.90 29.89
N GLY A 123 -33.40 41.95 29.89
CA GLY A 123 -34.36 42.23 28.82
C GLY A 123 -35.55 41.27 28.75
N GLU A 124 -36.30 41.35 27.64
CA GLU A 124 -37.50 40.54 27.38
C GLU A 124 -37.20 39.05 27.17
N HIS A 125 -35.93 38.71 26.90
CA HIS A 125 -35.45 37.35 26.67
C HIS A 125 -34.92 36.66 27.93
N LYS A 126 -35.11 37.24 29.11
CA LYS A 126 -34.65 36.69 30.39
C LYS A 126 -35.13 35.24 30.59
N GLY A 127 -34.20 34.34 30.94
CA GLY A 127 -34.46 32.92 31.17
C GLY A 127 -34.43 32.04 29.91
N LYS A 128 -34.25 32.62 28.72
CA LYS A 128 -34.06 31.85 27.47
C LYS A 128 -32.58 31.57 27.19
N LYS A 129 -32.30 30.51 26.42
CA LYS A 129 -30.94 30.19 25.97
C LYS A 129 -30.45 31.17 24.91
N VAL A 130 -29.15 31.48 24.94
CA VAL A 130 -28.49 32.38 23.97
C VAL A 130 -28.65 31.90 22.53
N GLN A 131 -28.49 30.59 22.27
CA GLN A 131 -28.65 30.00 20.95
C GLN A 131 -30.00 30.32 20.30
N ASP A 132 -31.08 30.30 21.09
CA ASP A 132 -32.44 30.50 20.59
C ASP A 132 -32.72 31.96 20.28
N VAL A 133 -32.18 32.89 21.08
CA VAL A 133 -32.52 34.32 21.00
C VAL A 133 -31.54 35.15 20.16
N LYS A 134 -30.37 34.61 19.81
CA LYS A 134 -29.34 35.37 19.06
C LYS A 134 -29.85 35.88 17.71
N LYS A 135 -30.64 35.06 17.00
CA LYS A 135 -31.25 35.45 15.71
C LYS A 135 -32.32 36.52 15.90
N ASP A 136 -33.18 36.36 16.90
CA ASP A 136 -34.23 37.33 17.24
C ASP A 136 -33.64 38.69 17.63
N LEU A 137 -32.58 38.72 18.45
CA LEU A 137 -31.90 39.95 18.86
C LEU A 137 -31.20 40.66 17.70
N LYS A 138 -30.58 39.89 16.78
CA LYS A 138 -30.03 40.45 15.54
C LYS A 138 -31.13 41.15 14.75
N GLN A 139 -32.26 40.48 14.54
CA GLN A 139 -33.38 41.02 13.78
C GLN A 139 -33.97 42.26 14.47
N TYR A 140 -34.15 42.21 15.79
CA TYR A 140 -34.63 43.33 16.60
C TYR A 140 -33.77 44.59 16.46
N LEU A 141 -32.43 44.46 16.48
CA LEU A 141 -31.51 45.59 16.31
C LEU A 141 -31.55 46.16 14.88
N VAL A 142 -31.63 45.29 13.87
CA VAL A 142 -31.68 45.69 12.46
C VAL A 142 -32.99 46.43 12.16
N GLU A 143 -34.13 45.93 12.65
CA GLU A 143 -35.44 46.57 12.46
C GLU A 143 -35.53 47.98 13.08
N ARG A 144 -34.74 48.22 14.12
CA ARG A 144 -34.65 49.53 14.80
C ARG A 144 -33.60 50.47 14.21
N ASN A 145 -32.91 50.05 13.14
CA ASN A 145 -31.74 50.75 12.58
C ASN A 145 -30.63 51.01 13.62
N GLU A 146 -30.50 50.11 14.60
CA GLU A 146 -29.46 50.17 15.64
C GLU A 146 -28.26 49.26 15.30
N ALA A 147 -28.38 48.40 14.26
CA ALA A 147 -27.30 47.59 13.70
C ALA A 147 -27.53 47.30 12.20
N ASP A 148 -26.45 47.01 11.47
CA ASP A 148 -26.48 46.58 10.07
C ASP A 148 -25.83 45.20 9.90
N VAL A 149 -26.23 44.48 8.84
CA VAL A 149 -25.61 43.19 8.49
C VAL A 149 -24.38 43.43 7.63
N TYR A 150 -23.21 43.11 8.19
CA TYR A 150 -21.93 43.15 7.50
C TYR A 150 -21.49 41.73 7.10
N TYR A 151 -21.03 41.58 5.86
CA TYR A 151 -20.51 40.32 5.32
C TYR A 151 -19.03 40.47 4.98
N GLU A 152 -18.25 39.47 5.33
CA GLU A 152 -16.81 39.41 5.07
C GLU A 152 -16.41 37.96 4.77
N PRO A 153 -15.40 37.72 3.90
CA PRO A 153 -14.82 36.40 3.76
C PRO A 153 -14.24 35.89 5.09
N GLU A 154 -14.48 34.63 5.43
CA GLU A 154 -13.99 34.04 6.70
C GLU A 154 -12.44 34.09 6.83
N LYS A 155 -11.77 34.05 5.68
CA LYS A 155 -10.32 34.13 5.50
C LYS A 155 -10.03 35.01 4.28
N THR A 156 -8.83 35.53 4.18
CA THR A 156 -8.37 36.24 2.97
C THR A 156 -8.45 35.31 1.76
N ILE A 157 -9.29 35.66 0.79
CA ILE A 157 -9.43 34.94 -0.48
C ILE A 157 -8.73 35.76 -1.55
N MET A 158 -7.76 35.16 -2.24
CA MET A 158 -7.08 35.79 -3.36
C MET A 158 -7.68 35.32 -4.68
N SER A 159 -8.02 36.28 -5.54
CA SER A 159 -8.45 36.00 -6.91
C SER A 159 -7.27 35.60 -7.80
N ARG A 160 -7.58 35.09 -9.00
CA ARG A 160 -6.55 34.79 -10.01
C ARG A 160 -5.84 36.03 -10.56
N SER A 161 -6.43 37.21 -10.47
CA SER A 161 -5.80 38.48 -10.86
C SER A 161 -4.82 39.01 -9.81
N GLY A 162 -4.79 38.40 -8.61
CA GLY A 162 -4.00 38.87 -7.48
C GLY A 162 -4.74 39.86 -6.58
N ASP A 163 -6.02 40.14 -6.85
CA ASP A 163 -6.85 41.00 -6.00
C ASP A 163 -7.39 40.22 -4.80
N VAL A 164 -7.52 40.92 -3.66
CA VAL A 164 -8.19 40.40 -2.46
C VAL A 164 -9.71 40.43 -2.70
N CYS A 165 -10.36 39.28 -2.62
CA CYS A 165 -11.80 39.16 -2.80
C CYS A 165 -12.56 39.74 -1.60
N VAL A 166 -13.75 40.29 -1.87
CA VAL A 166 -14.71 40.79 -0.89
C VAL A 166 -16.07 40.12 -1.11
N VAL A 167 -16.96 40.19 -0.11
CA VAL A 167 -18.36 39.80 -0.30
C VAL A 167 -19.11 40.98 -0.91
N ALA A 168 -19.80 40.74 -2.02
CA ALA A 168 -20.61 41.75 -2.68
C ALA A 168 -22.06 41.26 -2.77
N LEU A 169 -23.01 42.14 -2.43
CA LEU A 169 -24.42 41.95 -2.74
C LEU A 169 -24.69 42.53 -4.14
N CYS A 170 -24.81 41.66 -5.14
CA CYS A 170 -24.98 42.06 -6.53
C CYS A 170 -26.08 41.24 -7.23
N ASN A 171 -26.61 41.80 -8.31
CA ASN A 171 -27.54 41.07 -9.17
C ASN A 171 -26.77 40.01 -9.96
N GLN A 172 -27.23 38.77 -9.87
CA GLN A 172 -26.46 37.62 -10.30
C GLN A 172 -27.41 36.44 -10.59
N TRP A 173 -27.21 35.73 -11.70
CA TRP A 173 -27.90 34.46 -11.94
C TRP A 173 -27.20 33.37 -11.12
N TYR A 174 -27.99 32.50 -10.49
CA TYR A 174 -27.50 31.42 -9.64
C TYR A 174 -28.29 30.12 -9.87
N LEU A 175 -27.65 29.01 -9.53
CA LEU A 175 -28.28 27.68 -9.42
C LEU A 175 -28.71 27.48 -7.97
N ASN A 176 -29.97 27.10 -7.75
CA ASN A 176 -30.54 26.95 -6.41
C ASN A 176 -30.35 25.52 -5.88
N TYR A 177 -29.11 25.14 -5.54
CA TYR A 177 -28.84 23.81 -4.99
C TYR A 177 -29.38 23.62 -3.57
N GLY A 178 -29.73 24.70 -2.86
CA GLY A 178 -30.34 24.67 -1.54
C GLY A 178 -31.84 24.28 -1.53
N GLU A 179 -32.44 23.98 -2.69
CA GLU A 179 -33.82 23.53 -2.77
C GLU A 179 -33.99 22.13 -2.16
N GLU A 180 -34.80 22.01 -1.11
CA GLU A 180 -34.98 20.76 -0.33
C GLU A 180 -35.34 19.55 -1.20
N VAL A 181 -36.21 19.72 -2.22
CA VAL A 181 -36.63 18.62 -3.09
C VAL A 181 -35.47 18.13 -3.96
N TRP A 182 -34.68 19.05 -4.50
CA TRP A 182 -33.57 18.74 -5.38
C TRP A 182 -32.39 18.16 -4.61
N GLN A 183 -32.07 18.73 -3.44
CA GLN A 183 -31.08 18.21 -2.51
C GLN A 183 -31.43 16.78 -2.12
N LYS A 184 -32.67 16.53 -1.68
CA LYS A 184 -33.11 15.19 -1.27
C LYS A 184 -32.96 14.16 -2.37
N GLN A 185 -33.40 14.45 -3.60
CA GLN A 185 -33.26 13.50 -4.71
C GLN A 185 -31.78 13.18 -5.01
N THR A 186 -30.91 14.19 -4.87
CA THR A 186 -29.47 14.04 -5.07
C THR A 186 -28.84 13.21 -3.95
N THR A 187 -29.24 13.42 -2.70
CA THR A 187 -28.81 12.61 -1.53
C THR A 187 -29.28 11.17 -1.64
N ASP A 188 -30.55 10.94 -2.00
CA ASP A 188 -31.11 9.60 -2.20
C ASP A 188 -30.32 8.84 -3.29
N HIS A 189 -29.94 9.54 -4.37
CA HIS A 189 -29.11 8.95 -5.42
C HIS A 189 -27.68 8.65 -4.94
N LEU A 190 -27.05 9.55 -4.18
CA LEU A 190 -25.70 9.36 -3.65
C LEU A 190 -25.56 8.02 -2.91
N HIS A 191 -26.57 7.63 -2.12
CA HIS A 191 -26.58 6.38 -1.36
C HIS A 191 -26.70 5.11 -2.21
N THR A 192 -27.05 5.24 -3.49
CA THR A 192 -27.14 4.11 -4.45
C THR A 192 -25.90 3.95 -5.32
N MET A 193 -25.03 4.96 -5.35
CA MET A 193 -23.88 5.05 -6.24
C MET A 193 -22.63 4.42 -5.61
N GLU A 194 -21.75 3.84 -6.44
CA GLU A 194 -20.45 3.32 -5.97
C GLU A 194 -19.42 4.46 -5.78
N LEU A 195 -18.88 4.60 -4.57
CA LEU A 195 -17.95 5.67 -4.18
C LEU A 195 -16.53 5.18 -3.84
N PHE A 196 -16.31 3.86 -3.82
CA PHE A 196 -15.04 3.16 -3.56
C PHE A 196 -14.42 3.38 -2.17
N HIS A 197 -14.70 4.51 -1.51
CA HIS A 197 -14.17 4.91 -0.21
C HIS A 197 -15.25 5.60 0.63
N GLU A 198 -15.39 5.22 1.90
CA GLU A 198 -16.41 5.77 2.81
C GLU A 198 -16.20 7.27 3.08
N GLU A 199 -14.95 7.73 3.10
CA GLU A 199 -14.62 9.15 3.29
C GLU A 199 -15.16 10.04 2.16
N VAL A 200 -15.20 9.53 0.93
CA VAL A 200 -15.78 10.24 -0.22
C VAL A 200 -17.28 10.45 0.02
N SER A 201 -17.98 9.43 0.50
CA SER A 201 -19.41 9.53 0.86
C SER A 201 -19.66 10.63 1.90
N ARG A 202 -18.90 10.64 2.99
CA ARG A 202 -19.03 11.66 4.04
C ARG A 202 -18.76 13.08 3.52
N ASN A 203 -17.78 13.24 2.63
CA ASN A 203 -17.47 14.54 2.02
C ASN A 203 -18.57 15.01 1.07
N PHE A 204 -19.22 14.10 0.33
CA PHE A 204 -20.40 14.44 -0.46
C PHE A 204 -21.58 14.84 0.43
N GLU A 205 -21.90 14.06 1.46
CA GLU A 205 -22.99 14.36 2.41
C GLU A 205 -22.79 15.73 3.06
N HIS A 206 -21.60 15.99 3.59
CA HIS A 206 -21.25 17.29 4.15
C HIS A 206 -21.41 18.42 3.12
N CYS A 207 -21.00 18.21 1.86
CA CYS A 207 -21.16 19.22 0.82
C CYS A 207 -22.63 19.43 0.46
N LEU A 208 -23.43 18.37 0.35
CA LEU A 208 -24.85 18.45 0.03
C LEU A 208 -25.59 19.26 1.10
N ASP A 209 -25.29 19.04 2.38
CA ASP A 209 -25.91 19.76 3.50
C ASP A 209 -25.50 21.25 3.58
N TRP A 210 -24.26 21.55 3.20
CA TRP A 210 -23.70 22.90 3.24
C TRP A 210 -24.06 23.76 2.00
N LEU A 211 -24.29 23.13 0.85
CA LEU A 211 -24.44 23.82 -0.42
C LEU A 211 -25.82 24.48 -0.55
N HIS A 212 -25.83 25.77 -0.91
CA HIS A 212 -27.05 26.55 -1.15
C HIS A 212 -27.03 27.15 -2.57
N GLU A 213 -27.23 28.46 -2.71
CA GLU A 213 -27.18 29.13 -4.00
C GLU A 213 -25.75 29.21 -4.54
N TYR A 214 -25.56 28.84 -5.80
CA TYR A 214 -24.28 28.94 -6.49
C TYR A 214 -24.33 29.92 -7.66
N ALA A 215 -23.56 31.00 -7.58
CA ALA A 215 -23.50 32.05 -8.60
C ALA A 215 -22.87 31.55 -9.92
N CYS A 216 -23.70 31.28 -10.93
CA CYS A 216 -23.29 30.64 -12.18
C CYS A 216 -23.00 31.61 -13.34
N SER A 217 -23.35 32.89 -13.24
CA SER A 217 -23.05 33.91 -14.26
C SER A 217 -21.79 34.75 -13.99
N ARG A 218 -21.09 35.16 -15.04
CA ARG A 218 -19.92 36.07 -15.01
C ARG A 218 -20.01 37.07 -16.15
N THR A 219 -19.40 38.25 -16.00
CA THR A 219 -19.36 39.28 -17.05
C THR A 219 -18.06 39.28 -17.86
N TYR A 220 -17.02 38.61 -17.37
CA TYR A 220 -15.68 38.58 -17.96
C TYR A 220 -15.13 37.15 -18.00
N GLY A 221 -14.46 36.79 -19.10
CA GLY A 221 -13.85 35.49 -19.31
C GLY A 221 -14.20 34.87 -20.67
N LEU A 222 -13.88 33.59 -20.82
CA LEU A 222 -14.32 32.76 -21.93
C LEU A 222 -15.43 31.81 -21.43
N GLY A 223 -16.35 31.44 -22.31
CA GLY A 223 -17.43 30.52 -21.98
C GLY A 223 -18.62 30.67 -22.92
N THR A 224 -19.71 30.00 -22.58
CA THR A 224 -20.99 30.11 -23.30
C THR A 224 -21.83 31.22 -22.68
N LYS A 225 -22.47 32.06 -23.49
CA LYS A 225 -23.38 33.11 -23.00
C LYS A 225 -24.72 32.53 -22.56
N LEU A 226 -25.34 33.11 -21.53
CA LEU A 226 -26.70 32.75 -21.16
C LEU A 226 -27.66 33.07 -22.32
N PRO A 227 -28.51 32.11 -22.75
CA PRO A 227 -29.27 32.26 -23.99
C PRO A 227 -30.30 33.40 -23.92
N TRP A 228 -30.89 33.65 -22.74
CA TRP A 228 -31.88 34.72 -22.51
C TRP A 228 -31.27 36.05 -22.03
N ASP A 229 -30.01 36.06 -21.58
CA ASP A 229 -29.36 37.26 -21.06
C ASP A 229 -27.86 37.29 -21.43
N GLN A 230 -27.60 37.70 -22.68
CA GLN A 230 -26.30 37.60 -23.36
C GLN A 230 -25.20 38.52 -22.80
N GLN A 231 -25.51 39.35 -21.80
CA GLN A 231 -24.50 40.11 -21.04
C GLN A 231 -23.68 39.20 -20.10
N TRP A 232 -24.25 38.04 -19.75
CA TRP A 232 -23.66 37.08 -18.84
C TRP A 232 -23.10 35.87 -19.59
N LEU A 233 -21.93 35.42 -19.14
CA LEU A 233 -21.31 34.14 -19.47
C LEU A 233 -21.57 33.14 -18.35
N ILE A 234 -21.74 31.87 -18.70
CA ILE A 234 -21.80 30.76 -17.76
C ILE A 234 -20.37 30.47 -17.28
N GLU A 235 -20.19 30.31 -15.97
CA GLU A 235 -18.89 29.99 -15.40
C GLU A 235 -18.54 28.49 -15.51
N SER A 236 -17.24 28.20 -15.39
CA SER A 236 -16.63 26.90 -15.69
C SER A 236 -17.13 25.69 -14.89
N LEU A 237 -17.59 25.86 -13.65
CA LEU A 237 -18.11 24.75 -12.83
C LEU A 237 -19.59 24.46 -13.12
N SER A 238 -20.27 25.34 -13.84
CA SER A 238 -21.70 25.26 -14.15
C SER A 238 -21.95 24.72 -15.57
N ASP A 239 -21.07 25.02 -16.53
CA ASP A 239 -21.16 24.45 -17.89
C ASP A 239 -20.48 23.07 -18.04
N SER A 240 -19.89 22.55 -16.96
CA SER A 240 -19.13 21.30 -16.94
C SER A 240 -19.82 20.15 -16.21
N THR A 241 -21.14 20.20 -16.01
CA THR A 241 -21.86 19.24 -15.15
C THR A 241 -22.48 18.05 -15.89
N ILE A 242 -22.90 18.21 -17.15
CA ILE A 242 -23.58 17.14 -17.94
C ILE A 242 -22.96 16.91 -19.33
N TYR A 243 -21.79 17.48 -19.59
CA TYR A 243 -21.12 17.41 -20.90
C TYR A 243 -20.75 15.98 -21.34
N MET A 244 -20.79 15.02 -20.42
CA MET A 244 -20.58 13.60 -20.72
C MET A 244 -21.68 13.07 -21.66
N ALA A 245 -22.90 13.61 -21.61
CA ALA A 245 -23.93 13.29 -22.59
C ALA A 245 -23.52 13.75 -24.00
N PHE A 246 -22.85 14.90 -24.11
CA PHE A 246 -22.32 15.40 -25.39
C PHE A 246 -21.22 14.48 -25.96
N TYR A 247 -20.42 13.80 -25.12
CA TYR A 247 -19.42 12.85 -25.62
C TYR A 247 -20.03 11.73 -26.49
N SER A 248 -21.23 11.25 -26.15
CA SER A 248 -21.91 10.19 -26.89
C SER A 248 -22.18 10.59 -28.35
N VAL A 249 -22.38 11.88 -28.63
CA VAL A 249 -22.78 12.40 -29.94
C VAL A 249 -21.70 13.25 -30.63
N ALA A 250 -20.67 13.67 -29.92
CA ALA A 250 -19.63 14.57 -30.42
C ALA A 250 -18.96 14.05 -31.70
N HIS A 251 -18.71 12.74 -31.79
CA HIS A 251 -18.08 12.13 -32.96
C HIS A 251 -18.95 12.23 -34.24
N LEU A 252 -20.29 12.29 -34.10
CA LEU A 252 -21.25 12.45 -35.19
C LEU A 252 -21.55 13.92 -35.52
N LEU A 253 -21.13 14.85 -34.65
CA LEU A 253 -21.34 16.29 -34.82
C LEU A 253 -20.06 17.00 -35.29
N GLN A 254 -18.89 16.65 -34.75
CA GLN A 254 -17.65 17.41 -34.91
C GLN A 254 -16.61 16.74 -35.83
N ALA A 255 -16.82 15.51 -36.31
CA ALA A 255 -15.85 14.78 -37.13
C ALA A 255 -14.42 14.71 -36.53
N GLY A 256 -14.31 14.62 -35.20
CA GLY A 256 -13.03 14.62 -34.49
C GLY A 256 -12.29 15.97 -34.49
N SER A 257 -12.94 17.08 -34.87
CA SER A 257 -12.42 18.42 -34.68
C SER A 257 -12.64 18.89 -33.25
N PHE A 258 -11.62 19.51 -32.65
CA PHE A 258 -11.72 20.09 -31.31
C PHE A 258 -12.54 21.39 -31.25
N ARG A 259 -12.61 22.18 -32.33
CA ARG A 259 -13.40 23.44 -32.34
C ARG A 259 -14.69 23.31 -33.16
N GLY A 260 -14.97 22.13 -33.73
CA GLY A 260 -16.15 21.89 -34.54
C GLY A 260 -16.12 22.62 -35.89
N GLU A 261 -14.94 23.00 -36.39
CA GLU A 261 -14.83 23.71 -37.68
C GLU A 261 -15.01 22.80 -38.90
N LYS A 262 -14.90 21.48 -38.72
CA LYS A 262 -15.14 20.51 -39.80
C LYS A 262 -16.65 20.26 -39.95
N PRO A 263 -17.15 20.08 -41.19
CA PRO A 263 -18.54 19.70 -41.41
C PRO A 263 -18.91 18.43 -40.63
N SER A 264 -20.11 18.41 -40.04
CA SER A 264 -20.64 17.24 -39.36
C SER A 264 -20.68 16.03 -40.30
N PRO A 265 -20.28 14.84 -39.84
CA PRO A 265 -20.45 13.58 -40.58
C PRO A 265 -21.90 13.30 -40.99
N LEU A 266 -22.87 13.81 -40.20
CA LEU A 266 -24.30 13.69 -40.48
C LEU A 266 -24.88 14.88 -41.27
N GLY A 267 -24.04 15.85 -41.66
CA GLY A 267 -24.46 17.05 -42.39
C GLY A 267 -25.28 18.03 -41.55
N ILE A 268 -25.21 17.93 -40.22
CA ILE A 268 -25.94 18.79 -39.28
C ILE A 268 -25.13 20.08 -39.06
N LYS A 269 -25.78 21.25 -39.14
CA LYS A 269 -25.15 22.52 -38.78
C LYS A 269 -25.36 22.84 -37.30
N PRO A 270 -24.48 23.63 -36.67
CA PRO A 270 -24.66 24.04 -35.27
C PRO A 270 -26.01 24.73 -35.00
N GLU A 271 -26.47 25.57 -35.93
CA GLU A 271 -27.76 26.27 -35.87
C GLU A 271 -28.99 25.35 -35.98
N ASP A 272 -28.82 24.11 -36.46
CA ASP A 272 -29.92 23.13 -36.56
C ASP A 272 -30.19 22.43 -35.21
N MET A 273 -29.29 22.54 -34.24
CA MET A 273 -29.37 21.89 -32.93
C MET A 273 -30.17 22.75 -31.93
N THR A 274 -31.48 22.85 -32.15
CA THR A 274 -32.42 23.57 -31.28
C THR A 274 -32.71 22.80 -29.98
N PRO A 275 -33.31 23.44 -28.96
CA PRO A 275 -33.72 22.75 -27.73
C PRO A 275 -34.57 21.50 -28.00
N GLU A 276 -35.53 21.55 -28.92
CA GLU A 276 -36.39 20.41 -29.26
C GLU A 276 -35.63 19.26 -29.92
N VAL A 277 -34.54 19.57 -30.63
CA VAL A 277 -33.63 18.56 -31.19
C VAL A 277 -32.86 17.88 -30.07
N TRP A 278 -32.32 18.65 -29.12
CA TRP A 278 -31.63 18.10 -27.95
C TRP A 278 -32.55 17.28 -27.05
N ASP A 279 -33.75 17.77 -26.78
CA ASP A 279 -34.79 17.06 -26.02
C ASP A 279 -35.07 15.69 -26.65
N TYR A 280 -35.25 15.65 -27.98
CA TYR A 280 -35.50 14.39 -28.68
C TYR A 280 -34.36 13.38 -28.51
N ILE A 281 -33.11 13.85 -28.53
CA ILE A 281 -31.91 13.01 -28.40
C ILE A 281 -31.77 12.47 -26.97
N PHE A 282 -31.96 13.33 -25.97
CA PHE A 282 -31.59 13.02 -24.58
C PHE A 282 -32.73 12.60 -23.67
N PHE A 283 -33.99 12.87 -24.01
CA PHE A 283 -35.14 12.44 -23.22
C PHE A 283 -35.87 11.26 -23.87
N GLY A 284 -36.13 10.23 -23.07
CA GLY A 284 -36.74 8.98 -23.54
C GLY A 284 -38.14 9.20 -24.14
N ASP A 285 -38.95 10.05 -23.51
CA ASP A 285 -40.35 10.33 -23.86
C ASP A 285 -40.55 11.48 -24.85
N ALA A 286 -39.48 12.20 -25.20
CA ALA A 286 -39.56 13.30 -26.14
C ALA A 286 -39.94 12.83 -27.55
N LYS A 287 -40.93 13.51 -28.13
CA LYS A 287 -41.40 13.27 -29.50
C LYS A 287 -40.45 13.89 -30.52
N PRO A 288 -40.42 13.35 -31.75
CA PRO A 288 -39.68 13.96 -32.84
C PRO A 288 -40.08 15.43 -33.03
N PRO A 289 -39.14 16.37 -33.20
CA PRO A 289 -39.47 17.76 -33.45
C PRO A 289 -40.29 17.89 -34.74
N ALA A 290 -41.47 18.51 -34.66
CA ALA A 290 -42.42 18.62 -35.77
C ALA A 290 -41.86 19.39 -36.98
N LYS A 291 -40.91 20.31 -36.74
CA LYS A 291 -40.19 21.08 -37.76
C LYS A 291 -38.70 21.03 -37.46
N SER A 292 -38.00 20.02 -37.95
CA SER A 292 -36.55 19.93 -37.86
C SER A 292 -35.89 20.04 -39.23
N ARG A 293 -34.74 20.74 -39.27
CA ARG A 293 -33.84 20.77 -40.43
C ARG A 293 -32.95 19.52 -40.47
N VAL A 294 -32.86 18.80 -39.36
CA VAL A 294 -32.09 17.56 -39.23
C VAL A 294 -32.94 16.39 -39.73
N LYS A 295 -32.33 15.51 -40.52
CA LYS A 295 -32.98 14.30 -41.02
C LYS A 295 -33.33 13.37 -39.87
N ARG A 296 -34.47 12.68 -40.00
CA ARG A 296 -34.97 11.76 -38.98
C ARG A 296 -33.96 10.67 -38.60
N ASP A 297 -33.37 10.03 -39.61
CA ASP A 297 -32.38 8.96 -39.39
C ASP A 297 -31.15 9.44 -38.61
N ALA A 298 -30.71 10.68 -38.85
CA ALA A 298 -29.60 11.28 -38.12
C ALA A 298 -29.97 11.53 -36.65
N LEU A 299 -31.18 12.03 -36.37
CA LEU A 299 -31.68 12.20 -35.00
C LEU A 299 -31.79 10.87 -34.26
N ASP A 300 -32.30 9.84 -34.93
CA ASP A 300 -32.45 8.49 -34.35
C ASP A 300 -31.09 7.84 -34.09
N GLN A 301 -30.09 8.11 -34.93
CA GLN A 301 -28.71 7.68 -34.69
C GLN A 301 -28.10 8.37 -33.46
N LEU A 302 -28.25 9.69 -33.34
CA LEU A 302 -27.77 10.44 -32.16
C LEU A 302 -28.43 9.94 -30.87
N LYS A 303 -29.76 9.76 -30.89
CA LYS A 303 -30.53 9.21 -29.76
C LYS A 303 -30.07 7.79 -29.39
N ARG A 304 -29.77 6.96 -30.40
CA ARG A 304 -29.26 5.59 -30.18
C ARG A 304 -27.89 5.61 -29.51
N GLU A 305 -26.96 6.44 -29.97
CA GLU A 305 -25.62 6.56 -29.34
C GLU A 305 -25.74 6.95 -27.87
N PHE A 306 -26.51 8.01 -27.56
CA PHE A 306 -26.74 8.40 -26.17
C PHE A 306 -27.36 7.26 -25.35
N ASN A 307 -28.40 6.61 -25.87
CA ASN A 307 -29.07 5.54 -25.14
C ASN A 307 -28.23 4.28 -24.94
N PHE A 308 -27.24 4.05 -25.81
CA PHE A 308 -26.30 2.95 -25.68
C PHE A 308 -25.22 3.26 -24.62
N TRP A 309 -24.63 4.46 -24.66
CA TRP A 309 -23.49 4.81 -23.82
C TRP A 309 -23.86 5.31 -22.42
N TYR A 310 -25.03 5.92 -22.24
CA TYR A 310 -25.45 6.44 -20.92
C TYR A 310 -26.17 5.36 -20.09
N PRO A 311 -25.98 5.32 -18.76
CA PRO A 311 -25.40 6.36 -17.89
C PRO A 311 -23.87 6.39 -17.84
N VAL A 312 -23.31 7.41 -17.18
CA VAL A 312 -21.88 7.44 -16.83
C VAL A 312 -21.57 6.33 -15.83
N ASP A 313 -20.90 5.26 -16.28
CA ASP A 313 -20.54 4.13 -15.43
C ASP A 313 -19.52 4.50 -14.34
N LEU A 314 -18.54 5.33 -14.69
CA LEU A 314 -17.48 5.76 -13.78
C LEU A 314 -17.00 7.17 -14.10
N ARG A 315 -16.90 8.00 -13.06
CA ARG A 315 -16.20 9.30 -13.10
C ARG A 315 -15.01 9.29 -12.15
N VAL A 316 -13.80 9.54 -12.68
CA VAL A 316 -12.57 9.62 -11.88
C VAL A 316 -12.13 11.07 -11.70
N SER A 317 -11.74 11.47 -10.49
CA SER A 317 -11.23 12.82 -10.23
C SER A 317 -10.40 12.95 -8.95
N GLY A 318 -9.74 14.09 -8.78
CA GLY A 318 -9.14 14.49 -7.50
C GLY A 318 -10.20 14.83 -6.44
N LYS A 319 -9.85 14.60 -5.17
CA LYS A 319 -10.71 14.90 -4.01
C LYS A 319 -11.14 16.36 -3.89
N ASP A 320 -10.39 17.28 -4.50
CA ASP A 320 -10.69 18.71 -4.56
C ASP A 320 -11.98 19.05 -5.31
N LEU A 321 -12.44 18.17 -6.22
CA LEU A 321 -13.67 18.38 -6.98
C LEU A 321 -14.94 17.88 -6.28
N ILE A 322 -14.82 17.20 -5.13
CA ILE A 322 -15.99 16.67 -4.39
C ILE A 322 -16.91 17.81 -3.99
N GLN A 323 -16.35 18.85 -3.36
CA GLN A 323 -17.11 19.97 -2.78
C GLN A 323 -17.63 20.99 -3.82
N ASN A 324 -17.51 20.68 -5.12
CA ASN A 324 -17.94 21.55 -6.20
C ASN A 324 -18.42 20.73 -7.41
N HIS A 325 -17.58 20.57 -8.43
CA HIS A 325 -17.88 19.95 -9.72
C HIS A 325 -18.60 18.61 -9.60
N LEU A 326 -18.11 17.69 -8.75
CA LEU A 326 -18.72 16.36 -8.64
C LEU A 326 -20.08 16.42 -7.97
N THR A 327 -20.27 17.30 -6.97
CA THR A 327 -21.59 17.52 -6.36
C THR A 327 -22.55 18.15 -7.36
N PHE A 328 -22.09 19.15 -8.13
CA PHE A 328 -22.89 19.78 -9.19
C PHE A 328 -23.23 18.80 -10.31
N PHE A 329 -22.31 17.90 -10.65
CA PHE A 329 -22.52 16.81 -11.58
C PHE A 329 -23.70 15.93 -11.15
N LEU A 330 -23.80 15.55 -9.87
CA LEU A 330 -24.95 14.78 -9.37
C LEU A 330 -26.26 15.59 -9.44
N TYR A 331 -26.25 16.82 -8.91
CA TYR A 331 -27.43 17.70 -8.93
C TYR A 331 -27.99 17.86 -10.35
N ASN A 332 -27.15 18.21 -11.32
CA ASN A 332 -27.61 18.46 -12.68
C ASN A 332 -28.08 17.19 -13.40
N HIS A 333 -27.50 16.01 -13.12
CA HIS A 333 -28.01 14.76 -13.68
C HIS A 333 -29.42 14.44 -13.16
N VAL A 334 -29.64 14.63 -11.86
CA VAL A 334 -30.95 14.43 -11.24
C VAL A 334 -31.98 15.44 -11.77
N ALA A 335 -31.59 16.71 -11.96
CA ALA A 335 -32.49 17.74 -12.49
C ALA A 335 -32.87 17.54 -13.97
N ILE A 336 -31.93 17.09 -14.81
CA ILE A 336 -32.16 16.93 -16.24
C ILE A 336 -32.91 15.63 -16.53
N TRP A 337 -32.62 14.54 -15.81
CA TRP A 337 -33.29 13.23 -15.99
C TRP A 337 -34.05 12.77 -14.74
N PRO A 338 -35.00 13.56 -14.18
CA PRO A 338 -35.60 13.29 -12.87
C PRO A 338 -36.48 12.02 -12.86
N LYS A 339 -36.96 11.60 -14.03
CA LYS A 339 -37.82 10.41 -14.20
C LYS A 339 -37.07 9.20 -14.75
N GLU A 340 -35.78 9.33 -15.02
CA GLU A 340 -34.95 8.26 -15.59
C GLU A 340 -33.73 7.99 -14.69
N PRO A 341 -33.88 7.43 -13.48
CA PRO A 341 -32.75 7.14 -12.59
C PRO A 341 -31.68 6.24 -13.22
N THR A 342 -32.05 5.45 -14.22
CA THR A 342 -31.11 4.67 -15.04
C THR A 342 -30.12 5.51 -15.84
N LYS A 343 -30.35 6.82 -15.97
CA LYS A 343 -29.45 7.79 -16.62
C LYS A 343 -28.55 8.52 -15.62
N TRP A 344 -28.76 8.33 -14.32
CA TRP A 344 -27.93 8.93 -13.29
C TRP A 344 -26.56 8.23 -13.19
N PRO A 345 -25.51 8.93 -12.73
CA PRO A 345 -24.17 8.36 -12.60
C PRO A 345 -24.12 7.10 -11.74
N LYS A 346 -23.35 6.09 -12.16
CA LYS A 346 -23.26 4.82 -11.40
C LYS A 346 -22.10 4.78 -10.41
N GLY A 347 -21.05 5.55 -10.63
CA GLY A 347 -19.89 5.53 -9.75
C GLY A 347 -18.98 6.75 -9.88
N VAL A 348 -18.40 7.17 -8.75
CA VAL A 348 -17.38 8.22 -8.69
C VAL A 348 -16.19 7.70 -7.88
N ARG A 349 -15.00 7.66 -8.47
CA ARG A 349 -13.76 7.31 -7.77
C ARG A 349 -12.89 8.55 -7.59
N CYS A 350 -12.67 8.93 -6.34
CA CYS A 350 -11.78 10.04 -6.00
C CYS A 350 -10.38 9.55 -5.61
N ASN A 351 -9.35 10.30 -5.99
CA ASN A 351 -7.96 10.09 -5.57
C ASN A 351 -7.40 11.34 -4.88
N GLY A 352 -6.35 11.17 -4.07
CA GLY A 352 -5.61 12.30 -3.51
C GLY A 352 -4.81 13.08 -4.56
N HIS A 353 -4.16 14.15 -4.12
CA HIS A 353 -3.25 14.90 -5.01
C HIS A 353 -1.97 14.09 -5.24
N LEU A 354 -1.34 14.31 -6.40
CA LEU A 354 -0.08 13.64 -6.71
C LEU A 354 1.09 14.44 -6.13
N LEU A 355 1.89 13.78 -5.30
CA LEU A 355 3.19 14.24 -4.82
C LEU A 355 4.29 13.73 -5.76
N LEU A 356 5.42 14.43 -5.78
CA LEU A 356 6.63 14.03 -6.48
C LEU A 356 7.77 13.90 -5.46
N ASN A 357 8.30 12.68 -5.32
CA ASN A 357 9.32 12.33 -4.32
C ASN A 357 8.94 12.78 -2.90
N SER A 358 7.69 12.49 -2.50
CA SER A 358 7.12 12.84 -1.20
C SER A 358 6.98 14.34 -0.90
N ALA A 359 7.12 15.19 -1.92
CA ALA A 359 6.95 16.63 -1.81
C ALA A 359 5.83 17.13 -2.73
N LYS A 360 5.19 18.24 -2.35
CA LYS A 360 4.18 18.90 -3.20
C LYS A 360 4.81 19.32 -4.52
N MET A 361 4.10 19.08 -5.61
CA MET A 361 4.56 19.53 -6.93
C MET A 361 4.42 21.04 -7.05
N SER A 362 5.54 21.73 -7.25
CA SER A 362 5.60 23.18 -7.40
C SER A 362 6.62 23.58 -8.45
N LYS A 363 6.21 24.47 -9.35
CA LYS A 363 7.10 25.05 -10.37
C LYS A 363 8.16 25.96 -9.74
N SER A 364 7.84 26.65 -8.65
CA SER A 364 8.78 27.57 -7.98
C SER A 364 9.95 26.82 -7.33
N ASP A 365 9.67 25.61 -6.83
CA ASP A 365 10.63 24.85 -6.02
C ASP A 365 11.48 23.91 -6.89
N GLY A 366 11.27 23.94 -8.22
CA GLY A 366 11.90 23.02 -9.17
C GLY A 366 11.40 21.57 -9.11
N ASN A 367 10.51 21.25 -8.16
CA ASN A 367 9.90 19.93 -8.00
C ASN A 367 8.62 19.81 -8.83
N PHE A 368 8.76 19.78 -10.16
CA PHE A 368 7.64 19.66 -11.09
C PHE A 368 8.02 18.78 -12.27
N LEU A 369 7.07 17.99 -12.75
CA LEU A 369 7.28 17.09 -13.89
C LEU A 369 6.02 17.10 -14.75
N THR A 370 6.14 17.57 -15.99
CA THR A 370 5.04 17.51 -16.95
C THR A 370 4.86 16.08 -17.49
N LEU A 371 3.69 15.79 -18.07
CA LEU A 371 3.45 14.51 -18.74
C LEU A 371 4.50 14.24 -19.83
N TYR A 372 4.82 15.22 -20.67
CA TYR A 372 5.79 15.06 -21.74
C TYR A 372 7.20 14.74 -21.20
N GLU A 373 7.65 15.47 -20.18
CA GLU A 373 8.94 15.22 -19.54
C GLU A 373 8.98 13.83 -18.88
N SER A 374 7.87 13.39 -18.26
CA SER A 374 7.80 12.07 -17.63
C SER A 374 7.94 10.95 -18.64
N ILE A 375 7.22 11.03 -19.77
CA ILE A 375 7.28 10.05 -20.85
C ILE A 375 8.66 10.06 -21.51
N ALA A 376 9.25 11.24 -21.76
CA ALA A 376 10.57 11.34 -22.36
C ALA A 376 11.66 10.74 -21.44
N LYS A 377 11.52 10.90 -20.12
CA LYS A 377 12.49 10.41 -19.13
C LYS A 377 12.33 8.92 -18.82
N PHE A 378 11.10 8.43 -18.72
CA PHE A 378 10.81 7.09 -18.19
C PHE A 378 10.09 6.16 -19.18
N SER A 379 9.88 6.57 -20.42
CA SER A 379 8.92 5.98 -21.37
C SER A 379 7.46 6.06 -20.90
N ALA A 380 6.52 5.82 -21.81
CA ALA A 380 5.10 5.77 -21.47
C ALA A 380 4.80 4.64 -20.46
N ASP A 381 5.35 3.44 -20.69
CA ASP A 381 5.07 2.28 -19.84
C ASP A 381 5.77 2.36 -18.48
N GLY A 382 7.00 2.88 -18.43
CA GLY A 382 7.68 3.12 -17.14
C GLY A 382 6.98 4.19 -16.30
N THR A 383 6.49 5.26 -16.93
CA THR A 383 5.66 6.29 -16.26
C THR A 383 4.36 5.69 -15.73
N ARG A 384 3.63 4.91 -16.56
CA ARG A 384 2.36 4.28 -16.16
C ARG A 384 2.53 3.24 -15.06
N LEU A 385 3.61 2.46 -15.09
CA LEU A 385 3.96 1.49 -14.04
C LEU A 385 4.16 2.20 -12.69
N CYS A 386 4.90 3.31 -12.68
CA CYS A 386 5.11 4.11 -11.47
C CYS A 386 3.81 4.76 -10.99
N LEU A 387 2.96 5.27 -11.90
CA LEU A 387 1.66 5.84 -11.56
C LEU A 387 0.70 4.79 -10.95
N ALA A 388 0.75 3.53 -11.41
CA ALA A 388 -0.02 2.46 -10.81
C ALA A 388 0.45 2.11 -9.38
N ASP A 389 1.74 2.27 -9.08
CA ASP A 389 2.31 2.05 -7.73
C ASP A 389 2.13 3.26 -6.78
N ALA A 390 1.79 4.44 -7.32
CA ALA A 390 1.81 5.71 -6.60
C ALA A 390 0.81 5.77 -5.43
N GLY A 391 -0.36 5.12 -5.56
CA GLY A 391 -1.37 5.04 -4.51
C GLY A 391 -2.81 4.97 -5.04
N ASP A 392 -3.65 4.18 -4.36
CA ASP A 392 -5.05 3.94 -4.75
C ASP A 392 -6.09 4.55 -3.78
N SER A 393 -5.64 5.18 -2.70
CA SER A 393 -6.51 5.77 -1.68
C SER A 393 -6.89 7.23 -2.00
N ILE A 394 -7.71 7.83 -1.13
CA ILE A 394 -8.03 9.26 -1.13
C ILE A 394 -6.88 10.12 -0.55
N GLU A 395 -5.93 9.48 0.13
CA GLU A 395 -4.69 10.12 0.55
C GLU A 395 -3.83 10.49 -0.67
N ASP A 396 -2.95 11.46 -0.47
CA ASP A 396 -2.10 11.94 -1.56
C ASP A 396 -1.19 10.82 -2.08
N ALA A 397 -1.30 10.54 -3.38
CA ALA A 397 -0.49 9.54 -4.07
C ALA A 397 0.92 10.08 -4.28
N ASN A 398 1.92 9.21 -4.43
CA ASN A 398 3.31 9.63 -4.53
C ASN A 398 4.03 9.02 -5.74
N PHE A 399 4.42 9.86 -6.68
CA PHE A 399 5.29 9.47 -7.78
C PHE A 399 6.75 9.54 -7.32
N VAL A 400 7.42 8.39 -7.22
CA VAL A 400 8.82 8.29 -6.80
C VAL A 400 9.71 7.96 -7.99
N VAL A 401 10.64 8.86 -8.31
CA VAL A 401 11.51 8.73 -9.51
C VAL A 401 12.34 7.44 -9.49
N SER A 402 12.89 7.06 -8.32
CA SER A 402 13.67 5.83 -8.20
C SER A 402 12.83 4.57 -8.44
N ASN A 403 11.52 4.60 -8.15
CA ASN A 403 10.63 3.49 -8.45
C ASN A 403 10.36 3.39 -9.95
N ALA A 404 10.25 4.54 -10.65
CA ALA A 404 10.14 4.56 -12.11
C ALA A 404 11.40 3.94 -12.77
N ASP A 405 12.59 4.31 -12.31
CA ASP A 405 13.86 3.75 -12.81
C ASP A 405 13.94 2.23 -12.58
N ALA A 406 13.59 1.77 -11.37
CA ALA A 406 13.54 0.34 -11.05
C ALA A 406 12.48 -0.40 -11.88
N GLY A 407 11.35 0.25 -12.17
CA GLY A 407 10.28 -0.24 -13.03
C GLY A 407 10.74 -0.48 -14.47
N ILE A 408 11.43 0.49 -15.06
CA ILE A 408 12.01 0.38 -16.41
C ILE A 408 12.98 -0.79 -16.48
N LEU A 409 13.88 -0.91 -15.50
CA LEU A 409 14.84 -2.00 -15.46
C LEU A 409 14.13 -3.37 -15.40
N ARG A 410 13.06 -3.49 -14.60
CA ARG A 410 12.26 -4.72 -14.51
C ARG A 410 11.50 -5.05 -15.79
N LEU A 411 10.95 -4.05 -16.48
CA LEU A 411 10.30 -4.25 -17.78
C LEU A 411 11.31 -4.72 -18.83
N TYR A 412 12.50 -4.11 -18.86
CA TYR A 412 13.58 -4.51 -19.76
C TYR A 412 14.06 -5.94 -19.48
N THR A 413 14.36 -6.28 -18.23
CA THR A 413 14.79 -7.65 -17.87
C THR A 413 13.70 -8.68 -18.13
N PHE A 414 12.42 -8.31 -18.01
CA PHE A 414 11.31 -9.17 -18.39
C PHE A 414 11.31 -9.46 -19.90
N ILE A 415 11.44 -8.43 -20.74
CA ILE A 415 11.50 -8.59 -22.21
C ILE A 415 12.70 -9.48 -22.61
N GLU A 416 13.89 -9.20 -22.07
CA GLU A 416 15.08 -9.98 -22.37
C GLU A 416 14.93 -11.43 -21.90
N TRP A 417 14.38 -11.66 -20.70
CA TRP A 417 14.08 -13.01 -20.22
C TRP A 417 13.12 -13.75 -21.14
N VAL A 418 12.09 -13.08 -21.68
CA VAL A 418 11.18 -13.69 -22.66
C VAL A 418 11.94 -14.09 -23.93
N LYS A 419 12.78 -13.20 -24.49
CA LYS A 419 13.59 -13.50 -25.68
C LYS A 419 14.52 -14.70 -25.46
N GLU A 420 15.26 -14.71 -24.36
CA GLU A 420 16.16 -15.81 -23.98
C GLU A 420 15.40 -17.13 -23.81
N THR A 421 14.23 -17.08 -23.18
CA THR A 421 13.38 -18.25 -22.95
C THR A 421 12.81 -18.81 -24.25
N LEU A 422 12.42 -17.94 -25.18
CA LEU A 422 11.95 -18.36 -26.51
C LEU A 422 13.08 -18.97 -27.34
N ALA A 423 14.29 -18.40 -27.29
CA ALA A 423 15.46 -18.95 -27.97
C ALA A 423 15.89 -20.31 -27.40
N SER A 424 15.80 -20.48 -26.07
CA SER A 424 16.15 -21.72 -25.36
C SER A 424 14.99 -22.69 -25.21
N LYS A 425 13.81 -22.41 -25.80
CA LYS A 425 12.61 -23.27 -25.75
C LYS A 425 12.88 -24.75 -26.05
N PRO A 426 13.77 -25.14 -27.00
CA PRO A 426 14.08 -26.55 -27.25
C PRO A 426 14.76 -27.28 -26.07
N LEU A 427 15.41 -26.54 -25.16
CA LEU A 427 16.09 -27.06 -23.97
C LEU A 427 15.14 -27.23 -22.78
N LEU A 428 13.91 -26.69 -22.86
CA LEU A 428 12.92 -26.83 -21.81
C LEU A 428 12.35 -28.25 -21.78
N ARG A 429 12.00 -28.70 -20.58
CA ARG A 429 11.43 -30.03 -20.37
C ARG A 429 10.08 -30.13 -21.07
N LYS A 430 9.86 -31.26 -21.75
CA LYS A 430 8.59 -31.63 -22.40
C LYS A 430 7.98 -32.83 -21.68
N GLY A 431 6.66 -32.93 -21.68
CA GLY A 431 5.93 -34.03 -21.06
C GLY A 431 4.53 -33.59 -20.62
N PRO A 432 3.87 -34.37 -19.75
CA PRO A 432 2.66 -33.93 -19.05
C PRO A 432 2.93 -32.68 -18.20
N GLU A 433 1.98 -31.74 -18.18
CA GLU A 433 2.10 -30.45 -17.46
C GLU A 433 2.06 -30.60 -15.93
N ASP A 434 1.71 -31.77 -15.43
CA ASP A 434 1.59 -32.14 -14.02
C ASP A 434 2.64 -33.17 -13.58
N ALA A 435 3.67 -33.39 -14.41
CA ALA A 435 4.71 -34.40 -14.19
C ALA A 435 5.54 -34.18 -12.90
N SER A 436 5.52 -32.97 -12.34
CA SER A 436 6.18 -32.64 -11.07
C SER A 436 5.24 -31.90 -10.12
N ILE A 437 5.40 -32.11 -8.82
CA ILE A 437 4.67 -31.34 -7.80
C ILE A 437 4.92 -29.83 -7.93
N ASN A 438 6.14 -29.44 -8.35
CA ASN A 438 6.52 -28.05 -8.54
C ASN A 438 5.79 -27.43 -9.76
N ASP A 439 5.49 -28.24 -10.78
CA ASP A 439 4.69 -27.82 -11.94
C ASP A 439 3.24 -27.52 -11.51
N GLN A 440 2.66 -28.40 -10.69
CA GLN A 440 1.29 -28.26 -10.17
C GLN A 440 1.15 -27.08 -9.20
N VAL A 441 2.15 -26.86 -8.34
CA VAL A 441 2.24 -25.69 -7.46
C VAL A 441 2.27 -24.42 -8.31
N PHE A 442 3.19 -24.33 -9.27
CA PHE A 442 3.34 -23.12 -10.09
C PHE A 442 2.08 -22.81 -10.90
N SER A 443 1.43 -23.82 -11.48
CA SER A 443 0.14 -23.66 -12.16
C SER A 443 -0.95 -23.12 -11.21
N SER A 444 -1.03 -23.67 -10.00
CA SER A 444 -1.99 -23.22 -8.98
C SER A 444 -1.72 -21.79 -8.52
N GLU A 445 -0.45 -21.41 -8.35
CA GLU A 445 -0.05 -20.04 -7.99
C GLU A 445 -0.37 -19.05 -9.10
N MET A 446 -0.10 -19.40 -10.36
CA MET A 446 -0.51 -18.57 -11.50
C MET A 446 -2.02 -18.35 -11.52
N ASN A 447 -2.82 -19.39 -11.25
CA ASN A 447 -4.28 -19.28 -11.18
C ASN A 447 -4.73 -18.38 -10.01
N LEU A 448 -4.15 -18.55 -8.82
CA LEU A 448 -4.47 -17.75 -7.64
C LEU A 448 -4.16 -16.27 -7.86
N LEU A 449 -2.95 -15.96 -8.33
CA LEU A 449 -2.53 -14.58 -8.60
C LEU A 449 -3.37 -13.95 -9.71
N THR A 450 -3.71 -14.70 -10.77
CA THR A 450 -4.61 -14.21 -11.83
C THR A 450 -5.99 -13.83 -11.26
N LYS A 451 -6.54 -14.66 -10.37
CA LYS A 451 -7.81 -14.37 -9.69
C LYS A 451 -7.71 -13.11 -8.82
N GLN A 452 -6.68 -13.00 -7.99
CA GLN A 452 -6.47 -11.83 -7.13
C GLN A 452 -6.30 -10.56 -7.95
N THR A 453 -5.53 -10.60 -9.04
CA THR A 453 -5.35 -9.46 -9.93
C THR A 453 -6.66 -9.01 -10.59
N ASP A 454 -7.52 -9.95 -11.03
CA ASP A 454 -8.87 -9.63 -11.53
C ASP A 454 -9.72 -8.92 -10.46
N GLU A 455 -9.72 -9.44 -9.23
CA GLU A 455 -10.44 -8.82 -8.10
C GLU A 455 -9.95 -7.40 -7.80
N TYR A 456 -8.63 -7.17 -7.84
CA TYR A 456 -8.05 -5.85 -7.61
C TYR A 456 -8.35 -4.87 -8.76
N TYR A 457 -8.32 -5.31 -10.02
CA TYR A 457 -8.74 -4.47 -11.14
C TYR A 457 -10.22 -4.08 -11.05
N ARG A 458 -11.11 -5.00 -10.67
CA ARG A 458 -12.54 -4.70 -10.46
C ARG A 458 -12.76 -3.67 -9.36
N LYS A 459 -11.98 -3.74 -8.29
CA LYS A 459 -12.00 -2.77 -7.17
C LYS A 459 -11.21 -1.49 -7.46
N MET A 460 -10.57 -1.38 -8.62
CA MET A 460 -9.70 -0.27 -9.01
C MET A 460 -8.57 0.01 -8.00
N LEU A 461 -7.96 -1.07 -7.49
CA LEU A 461 -6.77 -1.06 -6.65
C LEU A 461 -5.55 -1.41 -7.51
N PHE A 462 -5.07 -0.45 -8.28
CA PHE A 462 -4.05 -0.67 -9.31
C PHE A 462 -2.67 -1.00 -8.76
N LYS A 463 -2.33 -0.53 -7.55
CA LYS A 463 -1.10 -0.89 -6.84
C LYS A 463 -1.11 -2.36 -6.44
N GLU A 464 -2.23 -2.84 -5.92
CA GLU A 464 -2.41 -4.24 -5.52
C GLU A 464 -2.51 -5.17 -6.74
N ALA A 465 -3.17 -4.71 -7.81
CA ALA A 465 -3.18 -5.40 -9.10
C ALA A 465 -1.77 -5.51 -9.68
N LEU A 466 -0.94 -4.46 -9.57
CA LEU A 466 0.46 -4.49 -9.99
C LEU A 466 1.31 -5.42 -9.09
N ARG A 467 1.07 -5.42 -7.78
CA ARG A 467 1.73 -6.32 -6.83
C ARG A 467 1.51 -7.77 -7.20
N THR A 468 0.26 -8.20 -7.32
CA THR A 468 -0.11 -9.59 -7.62
C THR A 468 0.17 -9.97 -9.07
N GLY A 469 -0.21 -9.09 -9.99
CA GLY A 469 -0.21 -9.37 -11.43
C GLY A 469 1.13 -9.18 -12.12
N PHE A 470 2.15 -8.64 -11.44
CA PHE A 470 3.50 -8.46 -12.00
C PHE A 470 4.60 -8.87 -11.02
N PHE A 471 4.69 -8.25 -9.84
CA PHE A 471 5.81 -8.50 -8.92
C PHE A 471 5.77 -9.89 -8.28
N GLU A 472 4.64 -10.29 -7.70
CA GLU A 472 4.45 -11.62 -7.12
C GLU A 472 4.38 -12.69 -8.21
N PHE A 473 3.78 -12.37 -9.37
CA PHE A 473 3.75 -13.27 -10.53
C PHE A 473 5.18 -13.63 -10.99
N GLN A 474 6.07 -12.64 -11.11
CA GLN A 474 7.50 -12.88 -11.40
C GLN A 474 8.20 -13.64 -10.27
N THR A 475 7.85 -13.37 -9.00
CA THR A 475 8.41 -14.07 -7.85
C THR A 475 8.03 -15.56 -7.87
N ALA A 476 6.79 -15.90 -8.23
CA ALA A 476 6.34 -17.27 -8.39
C ALA A 476 7.12 -17.99 -9.52
N ARG A 477 7.37 -17.31 -10.64
CA ARG A 477 8.23 -17.82 -11.72
C ARG A 477 9.66 -18.07 -11.25
N ASP A 478 10.26 -17.10 -10.56
CA ASP A 478 11.65 -17.22 -10.11
C ASP A 478 11.82 -18.35 -9.09
N LYS A 479 10.85 -18.50 -8.17
CA LYS A 479 10.76 -19.65 -7.27
C LYS A 479 10.64 -20.96 -8.04
N TYR A 480 9.75 -21.05 -9.02
CA TYR A 480 9.58 -22.25 -9.83
C TYR A 480 10.87 -22.63 -10.59
N ARG A 481 11.57 -21.64 -11.14
CA ARG A 481 12.88 -21.83 -11.79
C ARG A 481 13.91 -22.42 -10.82
N GLU A 482 13.99 -21.89 -9.60
CA GLU A 482 14.91 -22.39 -8.57
C GLU A 482 14.59 -23.82 -8.13
N LEU A 483 13.30 -24.11 -7.87
CA LEU A 483 12.85 -25.43 -7.42
C LEU A 483 13.00 -26.52 -8.49
N CYS A 484 12.93 -26.16 -9.78
CA CYS A 484 13.17 -27.12 -10.86
C CYS A 484 14.64 -27.53 -10.99
N GLY A 485 15.59 -26.67 -10.59
CA GLY A 485 17.02 -26.95 -10.61
C GLY A 485 17.50 -27.56 -11.94
N SER A 486 18.18 -28.71 -11.86
CA SER A 486 18.72 -29.44 -13.03
C SER A 486 17.64 -30.09 -13.90
N ASN A 487 16.42 -30.31 -13.39
CA ASN A 487 15.34 -30.93 -14.15
C ASN A 487 14.73 -29.97 -15.19
N GLY A 488 14.98 -28.67 -15.04
CA GLY A 488 14.49 -27.64 -15.94
C GLY A 488 12.98 -27.39 -15.83
N MET A 489 12.58 -26.19 -16.23
CA MET A 489 11.18 -25.76 -16.26
C MET A 489 10.40 -26.44 -17.40
N HIS A 490 9.10 -26.65 -17.21
CA HIS A 490 8.23 -27.23 -18.23
C HIS A 490 7.89 -26.21 -19.33
N ALA A 491 8.06 -26.60 -20.58
CA ALA A 491 7.91 -25.70 -21.73
C ALA A 491 6.52 -25.03 -21.78
N ASN A 492 5.43 -25.80 -21.64
CA ASN A 492 4.07 -25.25 -21.75
C ASN A 492 3.72 -24.29 -20.60
N LEU A 493 4.16 -24.60 -19.37
CA LEU A 493 3.90 -23.74 -18.21
C LEU A 493 4.63 -22.40 -18.32
N VAL A 494 5.86 -22.43 -18.83
CA VAL A 494 6.63 -21.21 -19.09
C VAL A 494 5.98 -20.37 -20.19
N MET A 495 5.49 -21.01 -21.27
CA MET A 495 4.78 -20.29 -22.33
C MET A 495 3.45 -19.69 -21.82
N GLU A 496 2.70 -20.43 -21.00
CA GLU A 496 1.46 -19.94 -20.40
C GLU A 496 1.73 -18.81 -19.40
N PHE A 497 2.81 -18.88 -18.63
CA PHE A 497 3.27 -17.78 -17.78
C PHE A 497 3.51 -16.51 -18.61
N ILE A 498 4.27 -16.60 -19.70
CA ILE A 498 4.59 -15.43 -20.56
C ILE A 498 3.29 -14.84 -21.12
N ARG A 499 2.40 -15.69 -21.66
CA ARG A 499 1.10 -15.30 -22.20
C ARG A 499 0.25 -14.58 -21.16
N ARG A 500 0.09 -15.16 -19.96
CA ARG A 500 -0.71 -14.59 -18.88
C ARG A 500 -0.11 -13.30 -18.34
N GLN A 501 1.20 -13.28 -18.10
CA GLN A 501 1.89 -12.10 -17.60
C GLN A 501 1.71 -10.90 -18.54
N ALA A 502 1.76 -11.13 -19.87
CA ALA A 502 1.48 -10.09 -20.86
C ALA A 502 0.03 -9.58 -20.77
N LEU A 503 -0.96 -10.47 -20.61
CA LEU A 503 -2.36 -10.09 -20.45
C LEU A 503 -2.61 -9.31 -19.15
N LEU A 504 -2.03 -9.75 -18.04
CA LEU A 504 -2.20 -9.14 -16.72
C LEU A 504 -1.61 -7.72 -16.66
N ILE A 505 -0.47 -7.48 -17.32
CA ILE A 505 0.18 -6.16 -17.31
C ILE A 505 -0.36 -5.20 -18.38
N ALA A 506 -1.10 -5.70 -19.38
CA ALA A 506 -1.59 -4.90 -20.50
C ALA A 506 -2.34 -3.61 -20.12
N PRO A 507 -3.19 -3.57 -19.07
CA PRO A 507 -3.85 -2.33 -18.66
C PRO A 507 -2.87 -1.25 -18.16
N ILE A 508 -1.72 -1.65 -17.61
CA ILE A 508 -0.72 -0.73 -17.03
C ILE A 508 0.38 -0.42 -18.05
N CYS A 509 0.99 -1.43 -18.67
CA CYS A 509 2.07 -1.30 -19.65
C CYS A 509 1.65 -1.92 -21.01
N PRO A 510 0.74 -1.27 -21.75
CA PRO A 510 0.19 -1.84 -22.98
C PRO A 510 1.22 -2.02 -24.10
N HIS A 511 2.25 -1.17 -24.19
CA HIS A 511 3.21 -1.24 -25.30
C HIS A 511 4.17 -2.43 -25.14
N VAL A 512 4.68 -2.66 -23.92
CA VAL A 512 5.47 -3.84 -23.58
C VAL A 512 4.64 -5.11 -23.72
N ALA A 513 3.39 -5.09 -23.27
CA ALA A 513 2.48 -6.22 -23.41
C ALA A 513 2.21 -6.57 -24.89
N GLU A 514 1.94 -5.57 -25.73
CA GLU A 514 1.74 -5.73 -27.17
C GLU A 514 3.00 -6.29 -27.86
N HIS A 515 4.19 -5.77 -27.53
CA HIS A 515 5.45 -6.26 -28.07
C HIS A 515 5.68 -7.74 -27.73
N ILE A 516 5.44 -8.14 -26.47
CA ILE A 516 5.55 -9.55 -26.06
C ILE A 516 4.51 -10.39 -26.80
N TRP A 517 3.28 -9.89 -26.93
CA TRP A 517 2.15 -10.63 -27.50
C TRP A 517 2.27 -10.85 -29.01
N CYS A 518 2.52 -9.79 -29.78
CA CYS A 518 2.59 -9.85 -31.25
C CYS A 518 3.99 -10.20 -31.73
N ASP A 519 5.02 -9.50 -31.29
CA ASP A 519 6.35 -9.60 -31.89
C ASP A 519 7.13 -10.81 -31.36
N LEU A 520 7.00 -11.13 -30.06
CA LEU A 520 7.75 -12.24 -29.45
C LEU A 520 6.99 -13.57 -29.47
N LEU A 521 5.70 -13.57 -29.09
CA LEU A 521 4.87 -14.78 -29.11
C LEU A 521 4.28 -15.09 -30.50
N GLY A 522 4.26 -14.12 -31.42
CA GLY A 522 3.77 -14.31 -32.79
C GLY A 522 2.24 -14.31 -32.94
N ASN A 523 1.50 -13.73 -31.99
CA ASN A 523 0.05 -13.63 -32.11
C ASN A 523 -0.34 -12.64 -33.22
N LYS A 524 -1.31 -13.03 -34.06
CA LYS A 524 -1.71 -12.25 -35.25
C LYS A 524 -2.58 -11.03 -34.96
N SER A 525 -3.32 -11.06 -33.86
CA SER A 525 -4.20 -9.96 -33.43
C SER A 525 -3.61 -9.25 -32.23
N SER A 526 -3.77 -7.93 -32.21
CA SER A 526 -3.39 -7.06 -31.08
C SER A 526 -3.92 -7.61 -29.74
N ILE A 527 -3.16 -7.42 -28.68
CA ILE A 527 -3.54 -7.78 -27.31
C ILE A 527 -4.80 -7.03 -26.87
N LEU A 528 -5.10 -5.87 -27.48
CA LEU A 528 -6.32 -5.10 -27.23
C LEU A 528 -7.61 -5.87 -27.56
N HIS A 529 -7.51 -6.92 -28.39
CA HIS A 529 -8.62 -7.81 -28.72
C HIS A 529 -8.59 -9.14 -27.95
N ALA A 530 -7.61 -9.32 -27.06
CA ALA A 530 -7.50 -10.54 -26.27
C ALA A 530 -8.51 -10.54 -25.12
N ALA A 531 -9.04 -11.74 -24.81
CA ALA A 531 -9.84 -11.94 -23.62
C ALA A 531 -8.95 -12.02 -22.36
N TRP A 532 -9.50 -11.59 -21.23
CA TRP A 532 -8.86 -11.78 -19.92
C TRP A 532 -8.54 -13.27 -19.67
N PRO A 533 -7.38 -13.61 -19.08
CA PRO A 533 -6.99 -15.01 -18.86
C PRO A 533 -7.97 -15.73 -17.94
N ALA A 534 -8.37 -16.94 -18.35
CA ALA A 534 -9.22 -17.80 -17.54
C ALA A 534 -8.47 -18.32 -16.31
N VAL A 535 -9.16 -18.34 -15.16
CA VAL A 535 -8.64 -18.89 -13.91
C VAL A 535 -8.89 -20.40 -13.90
N GLY A 536 -7.81 -21.19 -13.82
CA GLY A 536 -7.89 -22.65 -13.66
C GLY A 536 -8.13 -23.07 -12.21
N ALA A 537 -8.06 -24.38 -11.95
CA ALA A 537 -8.15 -24.91 -10.60
C ALA A 537 -7.02 -24.39 -9.70
N ILE A 538 -7.35 -24.06 -8.44
CA ILE A 538 -6.40 -23.58 -7.43
C ILE A 538 -6.31 -24.64 -6.34
N ASP A 539 -5.13 -25.22 -6.17
CA ASP A 539 -4.83 -26.14 -5.07
C ASP A 539 -4.14 -25.38 -3.93
N GLU A 540 -4.94 -24.84 -3.01
CA GLU A 540 -4.43 -24.06 -1.87
C GLU A 540 -3.51 -24.88 -0.96
N GLN A 541 -3.74 -26.19 -0.85
CA GLN A 541 -2.92 -27.07 -0.02
C GLN A 541 -1.51 -27.16 -0.58
N LYS A 542 -1.35 -27.36 -1.89
CA LYS A 542 -0.03 -27.35 -2.54
C LYS A 542 0.70 -26.02 -2.43
N ILE A 543 -0.03 -24.91 -2.53
CA ILE A 543 0.55 -23.57 -2.34
C ILE A 543 1.07 -23.42 -0.91
N LYS A 544 0.29 -23.85 0.10
CA LYS A 544 0.71 -23.88 1.51
C LYS A 544 1.96 -24.77 1.71
N CYS A 545 2.00 -25.96 1.12
CA CYS A 545 3.18 -26.83 1.16
C CYS A 545 4.43 -26.16 0.57
N SER A 546 4.28 -25.45 -0.56
CA SER A 546 5.37 -24.71 -1.19
C SER A 546 5.85 -23.54 -0.33
N ALA A 547 4.93 -22.78 0.29
CA ALA A 547 5.29 -21.70 1.22
C ALA A 547 6.07 -22.24 2.43
N TYR A 548 5.61 -23.35 3.01
CA TYR A 548 6.30 -24.06 4.09
C TYR A 548 7.72 -24.48 3.68
N LEU A 549 7.89 -25.06 2.49
CA LEU A 549 9.21 -25.45 1.96
C LEU A 549 10.16 -24.24 1.88
N MET A 550 9.68 -23.11 1.37
CA MET A 550 10.50 -21.90 1.23
C MET A 550 10.90 -21.31 2.58
N GLU A 551 9.99 -21.30 3.55
CA GLU A 551 10.26 -20.86 4.92
C GLU A 551 11.28 -21.77 5.61
N ALA A 552 11.11 -23.10 5.48
CA ALA A 552 12.06 -24.09 5.97
C ALA A 552 13.46 -23.90 5.33
N ALA A 553 13.53 -23.74 4.01
CA ALA A 553 14.79 -23.50 3.30
C ALA A 553 15.48 -22.21 3.77
N HIS A 554 14.72 -21.13 4.01
CA HIS A 554 15.26 -19.89 4.57
C HIS A 554 15.82 -20.08 5.98
N SER A 555 15.07 -20.76 6.85
CA SER A 555 15.48 -21.10 8.21
C SER A 555 16.77 -21.94 8.21
N PHE A 556 16.88 -22.94 7.33
CA PHE A 556 18.08 -23.77 7.21
C PHE A 556 19.30 -22.99 6.74
N ARG A 557 19.15 -22.05 5.79
CA ARG A 557 20.24 -21.15 5.36
C ARG A 557 20.72 -20.26 6.52
N LEU A 558 19.79 -19.74 7.32
CA LEU A 558 20.13 -18.93 8.50
C LEU A 558 20.87 -19.76 9.55
N ALA A 559 20.41 -20.98 9.81
CA ALA A 559 21.06 -21.92 10.71
C ALA A 559 22.48 -22.27 10.23
N LEU A 560 22.68 -22.51 8.93
CA LEU A 560 23.99 -22.76 8.34
C LEU A 560 24.94 -21.56 8.54
N LYS A 561 24.44 -20.34 8.31
CA LYS A 561 25.20 -19.11 8.55
C LYS A 561 25.65 -18.98 10.01
N ASN A 562 24.79 -19.34 10.96
CA ASN A 562 25.12 -19.31 12.38
C ASN A 562 26.20 -20.33 12.78
N VAL A 563 26.23 -21.51 12.14
CA VAL A 563 27.25 -22.54 12.40
C VAL A 563 28.59 -22.20 11.74
N THR A 564 28.56 -21.54 10.58
CA THR A 564 29.74 -21.19 9.78
C THR A 564 30.39 -19.87 10.20
N GLN A 565 29.71 -19.01 10.95
CA GLN A 565 30.31 -17.78 11.46
C GLN A 565 31.38 -18.07 12.53
N PRO A 566 32.57 -17.42 12.44
CA PRO A 566 33.60 -17.59 13.45
C PRO A 566 33.12 -17.02 14.78
N LYS A 567 33.00 -17.87 15.81
CA LYS A 567 32.73 -17.41 17.18
C LYS A 567 33.85 -16.46 17.61
N ALA A 568 33.50 -15.25 18.05
CA ALA A 568 34.45 -14.31 18.60
C ALA A 568 35.07 -14.91 19.87
N GLY A 569 36.26 -15.49 19.74
CA GLY A 569 37.09 -15.80 20.89
C GLY A 569 37.45 -14.51 21.62
N GLY A 570 37.49 -14.56 22.95
CA GLY A 570 37.99 -13.46 23.78
C GLY A 570 39.35 -12.96 23.29
N LYS A 571 39.65 -11.67 23.55
CA LYS A 571 40.86 -10.96 23.10
C LYS A 571 42.12 -11.85 23.22
N GLY A 572 42.68 -12.26 22.08
CA GLY A 572 43.99 -12.91 21.99
C GLY A 572 44.05 -14.32 21.40
N ALA A 573 42.92 -15.00 21.15
CA ALA A 573 42.94 -16.31 20.48
C ALA A 573 42.77 -16.17 18.95
N PRO A 574 43.54 -16.90 18.11
CA PRO A 574 43.32 -16.92 16.67
C PRO A 574 41.89 -17.41 16.37
N LYS A 575 41.18 -16.71 15.48
CA LYS A 575 39.85 -17.12 14.99
C LYS A 575 40.03 -18.44 14.23
N ALA A 576 39.66 -19.56 14.84
CA ALA A 576 39.56 -20.82 14.10
C ALA A 576 38.44 -20.68 13.06
N LEU A 577 38.77 -20.89 11.77
CA LEU A 577 37.75 -21.05 10.75
C LEU A 577 36.90 -22.27 11.10
N ALA A 578 35.60 -22.09 11.31
CA ALA A 578 34.69 -23.20 11.49
C ALA A 578 34.68 -24.04 10.20
N ALA A 579 34.90 -25.35 10.33
CA ALA A 579 34.84 -26.25 9.19
C ALA A 579 33.43 -26.22 8.58
N LYS A 580 33.34 -26.14 7.26
CA LYS A 580 32.07 -26.16 6.56
C LYS A 580 31.36 -27.50 6.82
N PRO A 581 30.09 -27.50 7.26
CA PRO A 581 29.33 -28.74 7.44
C PRO A 581 29.23 -29.56 6.17
N SER A 582 29.34 -30.88 6.31
CA SER A 582 29.18 -31.85 5.21
C SER A 582 27.78 -32.45 5.18
N ASP A 583 27.16 -32.69 6.33
CA ASP A 583 25.84 -33.33 6.43
C ASP A 583 24.85 -32.49 7.23
N GLY A 584 23.56 -32.67 6.93
CA GLY A 584 22.44 -32.09 7.68
C GLY A 584 21.42 -33.15 8.09
N THR A 585 20.99 -33.13 9.34
CA THR A 585 19.86 -33.91 9.84
C THR A 585 18.68 -32.97 10.09
N ILE A 586 17.59 -33.13 9.34
CA ILE A 586 16.35 -32.39 9.52
C ILE A 586 15.41 -33.19 10.42
N TRP A 587 14.95 -32.55 11.49
CA TRP A 587 13.99 -33.07 12.43
C TRP A 587 12.61 -32.49 12.17
N VAL A 588 11.62 -33.37 12.08
CA VAL A 588 10.21 -33.05 11.86
C VAL A 588 9.39 -33.62 13.00
N ALA A 589 8.46 -32.84 13.54
CA ALA A 589 7.52 -33.29 14.57
C ALA A 589 6.17 -33.62 13.95
N LYS A 590 5.62 -34.82 14.21
CA LYS A 590 4.28 -35.21 13.72
C LYS A 590 3.15 -34.50 14.46
N THR A 591 3.35 -34.27 15.75
CA THR A 591 2.39 -33.60 16.63
C THR A 591 3.12 -32.57 17.47
N PHE A 592 2.38 -31.57 17.95
CA PHE A 592 2.93 -30.65 18.94
C PHE A 592 3.43 -31.40 20.19
N PRO A 593 4.49 -30.89 20.86
CA PRO A 593 4.92 -31.39 22.16
C PRO A 593 3.76 -31.42 23.17
N PRO A 594 3.74 -32.34 24.14
CA PRO A 594 2.59 -32.53 25.04
C PRO A 594 2.09 -31.25 25.73
N TRP A 595 2.99 -30.35 26.10
CA TRP A 595 2.63 -29.08 26.72
C TRP A 595 2.02 -28.07 25.72
N GLN A 596 2.45 -28.07 24.46
CA GLN A 596 1.87 -27.22 23.41
C GLN A 596 0.50 -27.76 22.99
N SER A 597 0.34 -29.08 22.81
CA SER A 597 -0.96 -29.71 22.52
C SER A 597 -1.99 -29.39 23.60
N CYS A 598 -1.60 -29.49 24.88
CA CYS A 598 -2.46 -29.10 26.01
C CYS A 598 -2.91 -27.63 25.95
N VAL A 599 -2.03 -26.72 25.50
CA VAL A 599 -2.41 -25.30 25.28
C VAL A 599 -3.38 -25.16 24.13
N LEU A 600 -3.13 -25.80 22.98
CA LEU A 600 -4.00 -25.75 21.80
C LEU A 600 -5.39 -26.32 22.08
N ASP A 601 -5.47 -27.48 22.74
CA ASP A 601 -6.73 -28.12 23.12
C ASP A 601 -7.52 -27.23 24.09
N THR A 602 -6.86 -26.65 25.08
CA THR A 602 -7.53 -25.73 26.03
C THR A 602 -8.01 -24.46 25.34
N MET A 603 -7.23 -23.90 24.40
CA MET A 603 -7.66 -22.73 23.62
C MET A 603 -8.81 -23.06 22.67
N ARG A 604 -8.83 -24.26 22.08
CA ARG A 604 -9.93 -24.75 21.26
C ARG A 604 -11.21 -24.92 22.07
N GLU A 605 -11.12 -25.52 23.26
CA GLU A 605 -12.25 -25.63 24.20
C GLU A 605 -12.80 -24.23 24.54
N LEU A 606 -11.93 -23.26 24.79
CA LEU A 606 -12.34 -21.88 25.08
C LEU A 606 -12.96 -21.17 23.88
N TYR A 607 -12.50 -21.46 22.67
CA TYR A 607 -13.05 -20.92 21.42
C TYR A 607 -14.47 -21.46 21.14
N GLU A 608 -14.73 -22.71 21.51
CA GLU A 608 -16.03 -23.38 21.26
C GLU A 608 -17.06 -23.12 22.37
N ARG A 609 -16.62 -22.78 23.59
CA ARG A 609 -17.48 -22.69 24.78
C ARG A 609 -18.60 -21.66 24.69
N ASP A 610 -18.37 -20.53 24.00
CA ASP A 610 -19.29 -19.39 24.01
C ASP A 610 -20.01 -19.16 22.67
N GLY A 611 -19.83 -20.03 21.66
CA GLY A 611 -20.53 -19.97 20.36
C GLY A 611 -20.22 -18.75 19.48
N ASN A 612 -19.40 -17.80 19.96
CA ASN A 612 -19.10 -16.52 19.31
C ASN A 612 -17.88 -16.54 18.38
N ALA A 613 -17.26 -17.72 18.14
CA ALA A 613 -16.10 -17.88 17.27
C ALA A 613 -14.93 -16.91 17.59
N THR A 614 -14.75 -16.57 18.86
CA THR A 614 -13.69 -15.66 19.35
C THR A 614 -13.01 -16.21 20.60
N LEU A 615 -11.73 -15.90 20.78
CA LEU A 615 -10.97 -16.31 21.98
C LEU A 615 -11.22 -15.31 23.13
N PRO A 616 -11.41 -15.80 24.37
CA PRO A 616 -11.61 -14.94 25.53
C PRO A 616 -10.34 -14.15 25.89
N ASP A 617 -10.46 -13.19 26.81
CA ASP A 617 -9.33 -12.34 27.24
C ASP A 617 -8.14 -13.17 27.75
N ASN A 618 -6.92 -12.66 27.52
CA ASN A 618 -5.68 -13.32 27.92
C ASN A 618 -5.63 -13.67 29.41
N LYS A 619 -6.32 -12.92 30.28
CA LYS A 619 -6.44 -13.23 31.71
C LYS A 619 -7.20 -14.54 31.95
N ILE A 620 -8.25 -14.80 31.18
CA ILE A 620 -9.05 -16.03 31.26
C ILE A 620 -8.24 -17.21 30.73
N ILE A 621 -7.59 -17.04 29.57
CA ILE A 621 -6.71 -18.04 28.97
C ILE A 621 -5.59 -18.43 29.95
N ALA A 622 -4.90 -17.45 30.54
CA ALA A 622 -3.84 -17.69 31.52
C ALA A 622 -4.34 -18.45 32.77
N THR A 623 -5.56 -18.14 33.22
CA THR A 623 -6.16 -18.78 34.41
C THR A 623 -6.47 -20.25 34.14
N GLU A 624 -7.07 -20.59 32.99
CA GLU A 624 -7.38 -21.98 32.64
C GLU A 624 -6.13 -22.81 32.35
N LEU A 625 -5.14 -22.25 31.65
CA LEU A 625 -3.85 -22.91 31.42
C LEU A 625 -3.08 -23.12 32.73
N GLY A 626 -3.19 -22.19 33.69
CA GLY A 626 -2.56 -22.30 35.02
C GLY A 626 -3.12 -23.45 35.88
N LYS A 627 -4.33 -23.94 35.60
CA LYS A 627 -4.93 -25.09 36.30
C LYS A 627 -4.37 -26.44 35.83
N LYS A 628 -3.75 -26.51 34.65
CA LYS A 628 -3.25 -27.76 34.07
C LYS A 628 -1.88 -28.09 34.65
N GLU A 629 -1.78 -29.20 35.40
CA GLU A 629 -0.53 -29.60 36.08
C GLU A 629 0.66 -29.78 35.12
N LEU A 630 0.40 -30.31 33.92
CA LEU A 630 1.38 -30.55 32.87
C LEU A 630 2.09 -29.25 32.40
N LEU A 631 1.45 -28.09 32.58
CA LEU A 631 1.97 -26.79 32.15
C LEU A 631 2.82 -26.08 33.20
N LYS A 632 2.80 -26.52 34.48
CA LYS A 632 3.52 -25.89 35.60
C LYS A 632 5.02 -25.72 35.31
N LYS A 633 5.66 -26.71 34.67
CA LYS A 633 7.09 -26.69 34.29
C LYS A 633 7.40 -25.72 33.13
N TYR A 634 6.39 -25.36 32.33
CA TYR A 634 6.52 -24.59 31.09
C TYR A 634 5.84 -23.21 31.14
N MET A 635 5.31 -22.78 32.28
CA MET A 635 4.50 -21.54 32.41
C MET A 635 5.11 -20.29 31.77
N LYS A 636 6.45 -20.13 31.80
CA LYS A 636 7.14 -19.01 31.14
C LYS A 636 7.01 -19.02 29.61
N ARG A 637 6.82 -20.20 29.00
CA ARG A 637 6.66 -20.42 27.54
C ARG A 637 5.21 -20.54 27.10
N VAL A 638 4.29 -20.85 28.03
CA VAL A 638 2.87 -21.08 27.77
C VAL A 638 2.16 -19.84 27.22
N MET A 639 2.28 -18.69 27.89
CA MET A 639 1.59 -17.47 27.44
C MET A 639 2.13 -16.90 26.13
N PRO A 640 3.46 -16.84 25.89
CA PRO A 640 3.98 -16.47 24.57
C PRO A 640 3.46 -17.37 23.44
N PHE A 641 3.34 -18.68 23.69
CA PHE A 641 2.79 -19.61 22.70
C PHE A 641 1.28 -19.40 22.48
N ALA A 642 0.50 -19.22 23.55
CA ALA A 642 -0.92 -18.92 23.45
C ALA A 642 -1.21 -17.61 22.71
N GLN A 643 -0.40 -16.57 22.95
CA GLN A 643 -0.50 -15.29 22.25
C GLN A 643 -0.23 -15.44 20.75
N MET A 644 0.83 -16.17 20.39
CA MET A 644 1.15 -16.47 18.99
C MET A 644 0.00 -17.23 18.29
N VAL A 645 -0.65 -18.17 18.99
CA VAL A 645 -1.81 -18.90 18.45
C VAL A 645 -3.00 -17.96 18.29
N ARG A 646 -3.29 -17.11 19.28
CA ARG A 646 -4.36 -16.10 19.22
C ARG A 646 -4.22 -15.20 18.00
N GLU A 647 -3.03 -14.66 17.76
CA GLU A 647 -2.74 -13.82 16.60
C GLU A 647 -3.04 -14.54 15.27
N ARG A 648 -2.76 -15.84 15.18
CA ARG A 648 -3.09 -16.64 13.99
C ARG A 648 -4.58 -16.94 13.84
N VAL A 649 -5.31 -17.08 14.95
CA VAL A 649 -6.77 -17.28 14.96
C VAL A 649 -7.49 -15.98 14.55
N GLU A 650 -7.05 -14.83 15.06
CA GLU A 650 -7.69 -13.51 14.87
C GLU A 650 -7.21 -12.78 13.60
N ALA A 651 -6.17 -13.28 12.91
CA ALA A 651 -5.70 -12.69 11.66
C ALA A 651 -6.80 -12.68 10.58
N VAL A 652 -7.00 -11.52 9.94
CA VAL A 652 -7.96 -11.36 8.83
C VAL A 652 -7.56 -12.26 7.66
N GLY A 653 -8.44 -13.21 7.29
CA GLY A 653 -8.13 -14.24 6.28
C GLY A 653 -7.18 -15.34 6.76
N GLY A 654 -6.88 -15.40 8.06
CA GLY A 654 -6.05 -16.42 8.68
C GLY A 654 -6.77 -17.76 8.87
N PRO A 655 -6.07 -18.79 9.37
CA PRO A 655 -6.60 -20.15 9.50
C PRO A 655 -7.74 -20.30 10.53
N GLY A 656 -8.06 -19.27 11.32
CA GLY A 656 -9.17 -19.30 12.28
C GLY A 656 -9.06 -20.49 13.22
N LYS A 657 -10.09 -21.35 13.26
CA LYS A 657 -10.10 -22.59 14.05
C LYS A 657 -8.93 -23.54 13.71
N GLN A 658 -8.52 -23.61 12.44
CA GLN A 658 -7.42 -24.49 11.99
C GLN A 658 -6.06 -24.08 12.57
N ALA A 659 -5.92 -22.85 13.07
CA ALA A 659 -4.71 -22.40 13.74
C ALA A 659 -4.41 -23.20 15.03
N MET A 660 -5.45 -23.86 15.58
CA MET A 660 -5.38 -24.65 16.80
C MET A 660 -5.29 -26.15 16.52
N ASP A 661 -5.11 -26.59 15.26
CA ASP A 661 -4.95 -28.00 14.92
C ASP A 661 -3.62 -28.56 15.43
N VAL A 662 -3.66 -29.79 15.96
CA VAL A 662 -2.50 -30.44 16.63
C VAL A 662 -1.57 -31.11 15.61
N THR A 663 -2.03 -31.23 14.37
CA THR A 663 -1.34 -31.79 13.21
C THR A 663 -1.52 -30.86 12.03
N LEU A 664 -0.58 -30.86 11.09
CA LEU A 664 -0.76 -30.15 9.82
C LEU A 664 -1.61 -30.97 8.85
N ASP A 665 -2.20 -30.27 7.88
CA ASP A 665 -3.01 -30.86 6.81
C ASP A 665 -2.18 -31.59 5.74
N PHE A 666 -0.85 -31.63 5.88
CA PHE A 666 0.07 -32.26 4.92
C PHE A 666 1.28 -32.88 5.63
N ASP A 667 1.89 -33.90 5.01
CA ASP A 667 3.08 -34.57 5.53
C ASP A 667 4.34 -33.73 5.24
N GLU A 668 4.89 -33.10 6.28
CA GLU A 668 6.12 -32.30 6.20
C GLU A 668 7.32 -33.08 5.66
N ARG A 669 7.48 -34.34 6.05
CA ARG A 669 8.62 -35.16 5.62
C ARG A 669 8.50 -35.47 4.14
N GLU A 670 7.30 -35.73 3.66
CA GLU A 670 7.06 -35.93 2.23
C GLU A 670 7.39 -34.66 1.44
N VAL A 671 6.91 -33.50 1.87
CA VAL A 671 7.16 -32.21 1.19
C VAL A 671 8.65 -31.88 1.12
N LEU A 672 9.37 -32.03 2.24
CA LEU A 672 10.81 -31.79 2.29
C LEU A 672 11.61 -32.86 1.53
N GLY A 673 11.15 -34.12 1.58
CA GLY A 673 11.77 -35.26 0.90
C GLY A 673 11.69 -35.12 -0.63
N LEU A 674 10.54 -34.73 -1.16
CA LEU A 674 10.34 -34.47 -2.59
C LEU A 674 11.25 -33.35 -3.13
N ASN A 675 11.70 -32.43 -2.26
CA ASN A 675 12.55 -31.31 -2.60
C ASN A 675 13.96 -31.41 -1.97
N ALA A 676 14.37 -32.62 -1.56
CA ALA A 676 15.65 -32.84 -0.90
C ALA A 676 16.86 -32.44 -1.76
N ASP A 677 16.77 -32.62 -3.08
CA ASP A 677 17.82 -32.23 -4.03
C ASP A 677 18.02 -30.72 -4.07
N TYR A 678 16.92 -29.96 -4.08
CA TYR A 678 16.95 -28.50 -3.99
C TYR A 678 17.59 -28.04 -2.68
N LEU A 679 17.16 -28.61 -1.54
CA LEU A 679 17.69 -28.27 -0.22
C LEU A 679 19.18 -28.60 -0.09
N ARG A 680 19.60 -29.77 -0.58
CA ARG A 680 20.99 -30.22 -0.58
C ARG A 680 21.89 -29.29 -1.39
N ASN A 681 21.48 -28.94 -2.61
CA ASN A 681 22.22 -28.04 -3.49
C ASN A 681 22.29 -26.62 -2.91
N THR A 682 21.18 -26.13 -2.36
CA THR A 682 21.06 -24.81 -1.76
C THR A 682 21.92 -24.65 -0.51
N LEU A 683 21.99 -25.69 0.33
CA LEU A 683 22.78 -25.68 1.57
C LEU A 683 24.24 -26.15 1.34
N GLU A 684 24.56 -26.57 0.11
CA GLU A 684 25.86 -27.11 -0.30
C GLU A 684 26.33 -28.27 0.61
N LEU A 685 25.42 -29.18 0.95
CA LEU A 685 25.67 -30.38 1.76
C LEU A 685 25.88 -31.61 0.87
N ASP A 686 26.62 -32.59 1.40
CA ASP A 686 26.83 -33.89 0.75
C ASP A 686 25.61 -34.81 0.99
N THR A 687 25.14 -34.91 2.24
CA THR A 687 23.97 -35.71 2.60
C THR A 687 22.97 -34.95 3.47
N LEU A 688 21.69 -35.26 3.25
CA LEU A 688 20.56 -34.73 4.00
C LEU A 688 19.73 -35.90 4.51
N THR A 689 19.53 -35.98 5.82
CA THR A 689 18.75 -37.06 6.45
C THR A 689 17.51 -36.47 7.13
N PHE A 690 16.39 -37.19 7.05
CA PHE A 690 15.11 -36.79 7.62
C PHE A 690 14.74 -37.74 8.76
N ARG A 691 14.53 -37.21 9.96
CA ARG A 691 14.13 -37.99 11.14
C ARG A 691 12.91 -37.41 11.81
N TYR A 692 12.11 -38.29 12.40
CA TYR A 692 11.00 -37.86 13.24
C TYR A 692 11.43 -37.73 14.70
N THR A 693 10.82 -36.80 15.43
CA THR A 693 11.12 -36.58 16.85
C THR A 693 10.64 -37.70 17.78
N ASP A 694 9.77 -38.59 17.29
CA ASP A 694 9.27 -39.77 18.01
C ASP A 694 10.23 -40.98 17.95
N GLU A 695 11.33 -40.89 17.19
CA GLU A 695 12.34 -41.94 17.11
C GLU A 695 13.09 -42.11 18.46
N PRO A 696 13.41 -43.34 18.88
CA PRO A 696 13.99 -43.64 20.20
C PRO A 696 15.35 -42.95 20.44
N ASP A 697 16.14 -42.73 19.39
CA ASP A 697 17.48 -42.10 19.44
C ASP A 697 17.45 -40.56 19.35
N THR A 698 16.27 -39.94 19.42
CA THR A 698 16.12 -38.48 19.32
C THR A 698 16.65 -37.76 20.57
N PRO A 699 17.53 -36.75 20.44
CA PRO A 699 17.97 -35.93 21.58
C PRO A 699 16.79 -35.24 22.27
N GLU A 700 16.78 -35.23 23.62
CA GLU A 700 15.68 -34.67 24.43
C GLU A 700 15.36 -33.20 24.06
N LYS A 701 16.39 -32.41 23.73
CA LYS A 701 16.25 -31.04 23.25
C LYS A 701 15.42 -30.93 21.96
N MET A 702 15.61 -31.86 21.01
CA MET A 702 14.85 -31.86 19.75
C MET A 702 13.39 -32.27 19.97
N ARG A 703 13.11 -33.16 20.94
CA ARG A 703 11.74 -33.52 21.32
C ARG A 703 10.95 -32.38 21.94
N GLU A 704 11.62 -31.45 22.64
CA GLU A 704 10.96 -30.32 23.32
C GLU A 704 10.88 -29.03 22.47
N GLU A 705 11.77 -28.85 21.50
CA GLU A 705 11.88 -27.60 20.73
C GLU A 705 11.25 -27.67 19.32
N VAL A 706 11.27 -28.83 18.66
CA VAL A 706 10.73 -29.00 17.31
C VAL A 706 9.22 -29.15 17.38
N ARG A 707 8.51 -28.46 16.48
CA ARG A 707 7.04 -28.46 16.41
C ARG A 707 6.59 -28.52 14.95
N PRO A 708 5.36 -29.02 14.68
CA PRO A 708 4.82 -29.03 13.33
C PRO A 708 4.86 -27.62 12.70
N GLY A 709 5.24 -27.56 11.42
CA GLY A 709 5.38 -26.34 10.63
C GLY A 709 6.72 -25.62 10.79
N VAL A 710 7.57 -26.03 11.75
CA VAL A 710 8.88 -25.41 12.01
C VAL A 710 9.94 -26.50 12.15
N PRO A 711 10.40 -27.10 11.03
CA PRO A 711 11.42 -28.13 11.07
C PRO A 711 12.76 -27.55 11.53
N PHE A 712 13.58 -28.38 12.18
CA PHE A 712 14.89 -27.96 12.69
C PHE A 712 16.02 -28.77 12.05
N ILE A 713 17.09 -28.09 11.63
CA ILE A 713 18.25 -28.75 11.02
C ILE A 713 19.46 -28.72 11.96
N VAL A 714 20.10 -29.88 12.12
CA VAL A 714 21.39 -30.03 12.80
C VAL A 714 22.46 -30.30 11.76
N PHE A 715 23.51 -29.48 11.75
CA PHE A 715 24.65 -29.65 10.87
C PHE A 715 25.74 -30.47 11.55
N THR A 716 26.29 -31.44 10.82
CA THR A 716 27.40 -32.28 11.26
C THR A 716 28.54 -32.21 10.26
N VAL A 717 29.77 -32.26 10.78
CA VAL A 717 30.98 -32.35 9.97
C VAL A 717 31.47 -33.79 10.08
N LYS A 718 31.59 -34.50 8.96
CA LYS A 718 32.20 -35.83 8.96
C LYS A 718 33.66 -35.74 9.43
N PRO A 719 34.17 -36.74 10.16
CA PRO A 719 35.60 -36.90 10.37
C PRO A 719 36.35 -36.78 9.03
N PHE A 720 37.36 -35.91 8.96
CA PHE A 720 38.11 -35.68 7.74
C PHE A 720 39.60 -35.55 8.00
N VAL A 721 40.40 -35.88 7.00
CA VAL A 721 41.83 -35.59 6.93
C VAL A 721 42.09 -34.76 5.69
N THR A 722 42.83 -33.68 5.85
CA THR A 722 43.23 -32.84 4.73
C THR A 722 44.29 -33.55 3.90
N VAL A 723 44.02 -33.67 2.61
CA VAL A 723 44.90 -34.31 1.63
C VAL A 723 45.37 -33.28 0.61
N THR A 724 46.59 -33.46 0.11
CA THR A 724 47.22 -32.62 -0.90
C THR A 724 47.31 -33.39 -2.21
N LEU A 725 46.80 -32.81 -3.29
CA LEU A 725 46.86 -33.39 -4.62
C LEU A 725 47.71 -32.49 -5.52
N GLU A 726 48.85 -32.99 -5.97
CA GLU A 726 49.78 -32.24 -6.82
C GLU A 726 49.58 -32.61 -8.28
N ASN A 727 49.70 -31.62 -9.18
CA ASN A 727 49.72 -31.87 -10.61
C ASN A 727 51.16 -31.69 -11.14
N PRO A 728 51.84 -32.78 -11.55
CA PRO A 728 53.23 -32.73 -12.00
C PRO A 728 53.37 -32.43 -13.51
N VAL A 729 52.27 -32.22 -14.24
CA VAL A 729 52.32 -32.02 -15.70
C VAL A 729 52.87 -30.64 -16.01
N GLU A 730 54.04 -30.63 -16.67
CA GLU A 730 54.70 -29.41 -17.11
C GLU A 730 53.78 -28.56 -17.99
N ARG A 731 53.74 -27.25 -17.73
CA ARG A 731 52.95 -26.26 -18.50
C ARG A 731 51.44 -26.51 -18.47
N SER A 732 50.93 -27.36 -17.57
CA SER A 732 49.49 -27.40 -17.29
C SER A 732 49.09 -26.18 -16.45
N GLY A 733 47.88 -25.65 -16.66
CA GLY A 733 47.30 -24.60 -15.81
C GLY A 733 46.74 -25.13 -14.48
N LEU A 734 47.03 -26.39 -14.14
CA LEU A 734 46.52 -27.10 -12.97
C LEU A 734 47.59 -27.11 -11.88
N PHE A 735 47.21 -26.71 -10.67
CA PHE A 735 48.14 -26.53 -9.54
C PHE A 735 47.86 -27.52 -8.42
N THR A 736 48.67 -27.48 -7.36
CA THR A 736 48.42 -28.23 -6.14
C THR A 736 47.08 -27.81 -5.51
N VAL A 737 46.25 -28.81 -5.23
CA VAL A 737 44.94 -28.64 -4.60
C VAL A 737 44.96 -29.26 -3.22
N THR A 738 44.43 -28.54 -2.24
CA THR A 738 44.21 -29.08 -0.89
C THR A 738 42.72 -29.29 -0.68
N MET A 739 42.33 -30.48 -0.23
CA MET A 739 40.93 -30.82 0.00
C MET A 739 40.77 -31.75 1.21
N ASN A 740 39.55 -31.84 1.74
CA ASN A 740 39.25 -32.69 2.88
C ASN A 740 38.66 -34.02 2.39
N LEU A 741 39.36 -35.11 2.69
CA LEU A 741 38.85 -36.46 2.48
C LEU A 741 38.14 -36.91 3.76
N SER A 742 36.86 -37.26 3.64
CA SER A 742 36.01 -37.63 4.78
C SER A 742 35.91 -39.14 4.94
N ASP A 743 35.63 -39.59 6.15
CA ASP A 743 35.34 -41.00 6.44
C ASP A 743 34.12 -41.47 5.63
N GLY A 744 34.28 -42.56 4.88
CA GLY A 744 33.28 -43.11 3.96
C GLY A 744 33.27 -42.51 2.55
N ASP A 745 34.17 -41.58 2.22
CA ASP A 745 34.38 -41.17 0.82
C ASP A 745 34.89 -42.35 -0.01
N THR A 746 34.62 -42.38 -1.30
CA THR A 746 35.13 -43.40 -2.23
C THR A 746 36.11 -42.79 -3.23
N SER A 747 36.88 -43.63 -3.93
CA SER A 747 37.75 -43.18 -5.02
C SER A 747 37.00 -42.37 -6.10
N LYS A 748 35.71 -42.66 -6.30
CA LYS A 748 34.83 -41.90 -7.21
C LYS A 748 34.48 -40.52 -6.64
N THR A 749 34.05 -40.45 -5.37
CA THR A 749 33.69 -39.16 -4.75
C THR A 749 34.91 -38.24 -4.62
N LEU A 750 36.12 -38.79 -4.44
CA LEU A 750 37.37 -38.02 -4.49
C LEU A 750 37.57 -37.36 -5.86
N LYS A 751 37.37 -38.09 -6.96
CA LYS A 751 37.44 -37.55 -8.32
C LYS A 751 36.37 -36.49 -8.58
N GLU A 752 35.13 -36.71 -8.14
CA GLU A 752 34.04 -35.75 -8.27
C GLU A 752 34.33 -34.44 -7.51
N LYS A 753 34.82 -34.55 -6.25
CA LYS A 753 35.20 -33.40 -5.44
C LYS A 753 36.38 -32.64 -6.08
N LEU A 754 37.38 -33.36 -6.60
CA LEU A 754 38.53 -32.76 -7.29
C LEU A 754 38.09 -32.05 -8.57
N ALA A 755 37.28 -32.70 -9.41
CA ALA A 755 36.75 -32.13 -10.64
C ALA A 755 35.97 -30.84 -10.37
N LYS A 756 35.12 -30.83 -9.34
CA LYS A 756 34.39 -29.64 -8.91
C LYS A 756 35.33 -28.51 -8.47
N GLN A 757 36.40 -28.83 -7.73
CA GLN A 757 37.34 -27.84 -7.21
C GLN A 757 38.23 -27.22 -8.29
N ILE A 758 38.63 -27.99 -9.31
CA ILE A 758 39.42 -27.51 -10.45
C ILE A 758 38.56 -27.02 -11.63
N GLY A 759 37.23 -27.05 -11.51
CA GLY A 759 36.30 -26.62 -12.55
C GLY A 759 36.26 -27.54 -13.78
N PHE A 760 36.63 -28.81 -13.63
CA PHE A 760 36.62 -29.81 -14.70
C PHE A 760 35.21 -30.31 -14.98
N LYS A 761 34.72 -30.12 -16.22
CA LYS A 761 33.34 -30.43 -16.64
C LYS A 761 33.24 -31.60 -17.63
N ALA A 762 34.36 -32.22 -17.99
CA ALA A 762 34.40 -33.37 -18.90
C ALA A 762 34.26 -34.70 -18.11
N ASP A 763 34.33 -35.83 -18.82
CA ASP A 763 34.18 -37.15 -18.22
C ASP A 763 35.27 -37.42 -17.17
N LEU A 764 34.85 -37.85 -15.97
CA LEU A 764 35.72 -38.18 -14.84
C LEU A 764 36.69 -39.33 -15.14
N SER A 765 36.45 -40.09 -16.21
CA SER A 765 37.36 -41.13 -16.71
C SER A 765 38.72 -40.57 -17.14
N ALA A 766 38.77 -39.33 -17.64
CA ALA A 766 40.01 -38.64 -18.02
C ALA A 766 40.81 -38.12 -16.81
N LEU A 767 40.21 -38.09 -15.63
CA LEU A 767 40.85 -37.66 -14.38
C LEU A 767 41.49 -38.88 -13.69
N GLU A 768 42.81 -38.97 -13.76
CA GLU A 768 43.61 -40.01 -13.10
C GLU A 768 44.17 -39.47 -11.78
N VAL A 769 43.94 -40.22 -10.69
CA VAL A 769 44.47 -39.91 -9.35
C VAL A 769 45.37 -41.07 -8.92
N MET A 770 46.59 -40.77 -8.48
CA MET A 770 47.62 -41.72 -8.09
C MET A 770 48.06 -41.49 -6.64
N ARG A 771 48.41 -42.58 -5.95
CA ARG A 771 49.03 -42.59 -4.63
C ARG A 771 50.49 -43.03 -4.74
N TYR A 772 51.30 -42.68 -3.75
CA TYR A 772 52.66 -43.21 -3.65
C TYR A 772 52.64 -44.69 -3.21
N GLU A 773 53.58 -45.49 -3.70
CA GLU A 773 53.78 -46.86 -3.24
C GLU A 773 54.16 -46.89 -1.75
N ASP A 774 55.07 -45.99 -1.34
CA ASP A 774 55.36 -45.68 0.06
C ASP A 774 54.67 -44.36 0.46
N PRO A 775 53.62 -44.40 1.28
CA PRO A 775 52.84 -43.21 1.65
C PRO A 775 53.59 -42.22 2.56
N VAL A 776 54.73 -42.61 3.15
CA VAL A 776 55.49 -41.78 4.09
C VAL A 776 56.77 -41.23 3.44
N MET A 777 57.56 -42.08 2.80
CA MET A 777 58.83 -41.70 2.18
C MET A 777 58.68 -41.25 0.73
N GLY A 778 57.65 -41.74 0.01
CA GLY A 778 57.40 -41.39 -1.39
C GLY A 778 57.30 -39.88 -1.63
N PRO A 779 56.42 -39.15 -0.90
CA PRO A 779 56.33 -37.69 -1.02
C PRO A 779 57.60 -36.92 -0.63
N ARG A 780 58.56 -37.58 0.05
CA ARG A 780 59.83 -36.99 0.49
C ARG A 780 61.00 -37.34 -0.44
N SER A 781 60.75 -38.19 -1.44
CA SER A 781 61.76 -38.59 -2.43
C SER A 781 61.83 -37.57 -3.56
N LEU A 782 63.03 -37.37 -4.11
CA LEU A 782 63.23 -36.50 -5.27
C LEU A 782 62.50 -37.09 -6.48
N PRO A 783 61.59 -36.35 -7.14
CA PRO A 783 60.87 -36.84 -8.30
C PRO A 783 61.83 -37.08 -9.47
N THR A 784 61.61 -38.15 -10.22
CA THR A 784 62.38 -38.46 -11.42
C THR A 784 61.99 -37.49 -12.54
N PHE A 785 62.99 -36.84 -13.16
CA PHE A 785 62.78 -35.87 -14.23
C PHE A 785 62.06 -36.53 -15.42
N GLN A 786 60.96 -35.93 -15.89
CA GLN A 786 60.08 -36.42 -16.98
C GLN A 786 59.37 -37.77 -16.73
N ASP A 787 59.44 -38.33 -15.53
CA ASP A 787 58.71 -39.54 -15.14
C ASP A 787 57.98 -39.31 -13.81
N TYR A 788 56.73 -38.86 -13.92
CA TYR A 788 55.87 -38.66 -12.76
C TYR A 788 55.22 -39.96 -12.25
N ARG A 789 55.28 -41.08 -12.99
CA ARG A 789 54.63 -42.35 -12.63
C ARG A 789 55.53 -43.23 -11.75
N SER A 790 56.85 -43.09 -11.84
CA SER A 790 57.79 -43.84 -10.99
C SER A 790 57.48 -43.70 -9.49
N GLY A 791 57.40 -44.84 -8.79
CA GLY A 791 57.10 -44.96 -7.36
C GLY A 791 55.63 -44.65 -6.97
N LYS A 792 54.71 -44.63 -7.94
CA LYS A 792 53.31 -44.27 -7.74
C LYS A 792 52.40 -45.26 -8.47
N VAL A 793 51.23 -45.48 -7.90
CA VAL A 793 50.21 -46.38 -8.44
C VAL A 793 48.87 -45.67 -8.49
N THR A 794 48.08 -45.93 -9.53
CA THR A 794 46.73 -45.39 -9.67
C THR A 794 45.88 -45.85 -8.47
N ILE A 795 45.11 -44.93 -7.91
CA ILE A 795 44.30 -45.23 -6.73
C ILE A 795 43.24 -46.27 -7.08
N GLU A 796 43.21 -47.36 -6.32
CA GLU A 796 42.28 -48.45 -6.54
C GLU A 796 40.85 -48.02 -6.15
N GLU A 797 39.83 -48.64 -6.75
CA GLU A 797 38.44 -48.39 -6.33
C GLU A 797 38.19 -48.98 -4.94
N GLY A 798 37.62 -48.16 -4.05
CA GLY A 798 37.32 -48.55 -2.68
C GLY A 798 36.78 -47.41 -1.84
N GLU A 799 36.54 -47.71 -0.57
CA GLU A 799 36.07 -46.78 0.45
C GLU A 799 37.24 -46.32 1.32
N PHE A 800 37.30 -45.02 1.58
CA PHE A 800 38.29 -44.38 2.42
C PHE A 800 37.81 -44.33 3.86
N ARG A 801 38.66 -44.78 4.77
CA ARG A 801 38.51 -44.63 6.20
C ARG A 801 39.57 -43.67 6.73
N VAL A 802 39.18 -42.76 7.60
CA VAL A 802 40.03 -41.66 8.04
C VAL A 802 40.37 -41.79 9.53
N GLU A 803 41.66 -41.83 9.86
CA GLU A 803 42.14 -41.79 11.26
C GLU A 803 42.63 -40.36 11.59
N MET A 804 41.75 -39.54 12.21
CA MET A 804 42.07 -38.14 12.53
C MET A 804 43.26 -37.98 13.50
N GLU A 805 43.40 -38.87 14.48
CA GLU A 805 44.49 -38.79 15.48
C GLU A 805 45.87 -39.01 14.84
N LYS A 806 45.97 -39.92 13.87
CA LYS A 806 47.22 -40.23 13.17
C LYS A 806 47.41 -39.44 11.87
N LYS A 807 46.40 -38.68 11.45
CA LYS A 807 46.32 -37.99 10.14
C LYS A 807 46.59 -38.94 8.98
N GLN A 808 45.94 -40.10 8.98
CA GLN A 808 46.11 -41.13 7.95
C GLN A 808 44.81 -41.38 7.21
N VAL A 809 44.95 -41.70 5.93
CA VAL A 809 43.87 -42.20 5.09
C VAL A 809 44.12 -43.67 4.81
N LEU A 810 43.10 -44.49 5.05
CA LEU A 810 43.10 -45.92 4.85
C LEU A 810 42.15 -46.27 3.71
N LEU A 811 42.56 -47.11 2.76
CA LEU A 811 41.71 -47.64 1.71
C LEU A 811 41.22 -49.04 2.06
N SER A 812 39.93 -49.28 1.91
CA SER A 812 39.32 -50.61 2.03
C SER A 812 38.54 -50.97 0.77
N ASN A 813 38.81 -52.15 0.21
CA ASN A 813 38.07 -52.72 -0.91
C ASN A 813 38.03 -54.26 -0.81
N GLY A 814 37.62 -54.95 -1.88
CA GLY A 814 37.58 -56.43 -1.89
C GLY A 814 38.94 -57.11 -1.73
N THR A 815 40.04 -56.39 -1.93
CA THR A 815 41.42 -56.92 -1.98
C THR A 815 42.27 -56.44 -0.79
N PHE A 816 42.04 -55.21 -0.32
CA PHE A 816 42.79 -54.55 0.74
C PHE A 816 41.86 -54.18 1.89
N LYS A 817 42.27 -54.46 3.13
CA LYS A 817 41.53 -54.06 4.34
C LYS A 817 42.35 -53.05 5.12
N ASN A 818 41.91 -51.78 5.11
CA ASN A 818 42.57 -50.66 5.79
C ASN A 818 44.04 -50.45 5.39
N MET A 819 44.36 -50.39 4.10
CA MET A 819 45.70 -50.07 3.62
C MET A 819 45.98 -48.57 3.76
N ASN A 820 47.06 -48.16 4.42
CA ASN A 820 47.44 -46.76 4.50
C ASN A 820 47.92 -46.23 3.14
N ILE A 821 47.25 -45.22 2.61
CA ILE A 821 47.53 -44.60 1.31
C ILE A 821 48.14 -43.20 1.42
N GLY A 822 48.37 -42.72 2.65
CA GLY A 822 48.98 -41.41 2.91
C GLY A 822 48.03 -40.23 2.68
N THR A 823 48.57 -39.02 2.78
CA THR A 823 47.80 -37.75 2.62
C THR A 823 48.23 -36.94 1.40
N ASN A 824 49.22 -37.39 0.64
CA ASN A 824 49.69 -36.72 -0.57
C ASN A 824 49.42 -37.62 -1.77
N PHE A 825 48.73 -37.08 -2.76
CA PHE A 825 48.36 -37.74 -3.99
C PHE A 825 48.83 -36.92 -5.18
N ILE A 826 48.81 -37.56 -6.34
CA ILE A 826 49.03 -36.90 -7.62
C ILE A 826 47.77 -37.01 -8.45
N TYR A 827 47.44 -35.95 -9.20
CA TYR A 827 46.39 -36.01 -10.21
C TYR A 827 46.88 -35.50 -11.55
N VAL A 828 46.38 -36.13 -12.61
CA VAL A 828 46.62 -35.72 -14.00
C VAL A 828 45.31 -35.82 -14.79
N ILE A 829 45.19 -34.99 -15.83
CA ILE A 829 44.09 -35.06 -16.78
C ILE A 829 44.69 -35.59 -18.08
N ASN A 830 44.24 -36.76 -18.51
CA ASN A 830 44.71 -37.45 -19.71
C ASN A 830 43.99 -36.98 -20.98
#